data_AF-A0A6L7IP07-F1
#
_entry.id   AF-A0A6L7IP07-F1
#
_cell.length_a   1.000
_cell.length_b   1.000
_cell.length_c   1.000
_cell.angle_alpha   90.00
_cell.angle_beta   90.00
_cell.angle_gamma   90.00
#
_symmetry.space_group_name_H-M   'P 1'
#
loop_
_entity.id
_entity.type
_entity.pdbx_description
1 polymer ?
#
loop_
_entity_poly.entity_id
_entity_poly.type
_entity_poly.pdbx_seq_one_letter_code
_entity_poly.pdbx_strand_id
1 'polypeptide(L)'
;MSELNSRPEGASDRARYVLAFDTANEIIAIGLGVLRASSQAVEVVASVEVEARRASNTQLLPRIDEALTAHGVAREDIACVTVGRGPGSFTGVRIAMATAKGVASALEVALVGVSSLDAVAWNAWAAGERGPLAVVADAMRKEVYPVRYLLGDEGIERLEADRVVKAELAAEELAADEASLQVTGDALRKYAELFAACGATLAPELWTPTGRGLLLALQAAWRAGEADPFDARRHDPAFALPVYTRLSDAEENERIRLAKNDPKNLMTGVQDVAKRADQRATMHDTAILNAQPDERGITYKPLDAAHAAAVAALESQVMGSDAWNEALVADELPRPDRVWWAAYEGEALAGYAGGWIVDGQVQILKVGVDPAMRRRGIARGLLARVAADARDLGASSCSLEVRAGNAGAQALYAALGLAALGVRPRYYSDGEDAVIMEGPLPQGLHDVAGMELHVHDAMGEASAARPLILAIESSCDETAAAVVDGNGTLIADVVASQIDFHARFGGVVPEIASRKHIEAICGVCDECFDVAAAALGVERLTWRDLDSVAVTYAPGLVGALVVGVAFAKGAAWAADLPFIGVNHLEGHLYANKIGAPDFEPPAVVSLVSGGNTLLVHMKGWGDYETLGATIDDAVGEAFDKVAKALGLGYPGGPVISKQAALGDPSAIPFPRAMMHSGDLRFSLSGLKTAVVTYINNERAAGRELNVPDIAASFQQAVVDVQVRKAEMALRQTGARTFCLGGGVAANPVLRDAYQQLCERLRVRLTLPPMSACGDNAGMIALVALDRHNQGKFFPLEADAQAHANLDEAY
;
A
#
# COMPACT_ATOMS: atom_id res chain seq x y z
N MET A 1 41.75 3.15 -14.53
CA MET A 1 42.08 4.53 -14.12
C MET A 1 41.37 5.47 -15.07
N SER A 2 40.63 6.42 -14.47
CA SER A 2 39.98 7.61 -15.03
C SER A 2 39.08 7.45 -16.27
N GLU A 3 37.77 7.26 -16.03
CA GLU A 3 36.66 7.95 -16.72
C GLU A 3 35.33 7.25 -16.34
N LEU A 4 34.83 7.53 -15.13
CA LEU A 4 33.45 7.18 -14.72
C LEU A 4 32.95 8.01 -13.52
N ASN A 5 33.61 9.14 -13.23
CA ASN A 5 33.32 10.03 -12.10
C ASN A 5 32.89 11.43 -12.56
N SER A 6 32.10 11.54 -13.63
CA SER A 6 31.47 12.81 -13.98
C SER A 6 30.23 12.99 -13.10
N ARG A 7 30.41 13.69 -11.98
CA ARG A 7 29.34 14.32 -11.21
C ARG A 7 28.44 15.12 -12.16
N PRO A 8 27.11 15.21 -11.91
CA PRO A 8 26.32 16.24 -12.55
C PRO A 8 26.90 17.60 -12.16
N GLU A 9 27.29 18.40 -13.15
CA GLU A 9 27.73 19.78 -12.94
C GLU A 9 26.54 20.60 -12.42
N GLY A 10 26.53 20.90 -11.11
CA GLY A 10 25.49 21.77 -10.52
C GLY A 10 25.28 21.64 -9.01
N ALA A 11 25.64 20.53 -8.38
CA ALA A 11 25.51 20.39 -6.91
C ALA A 11 26.53 21.29 -6.20
N SER A 12 26.06 22.42 -5.69
CA SER A 12 26.90 23.44 -5.05
C SER A 12 27.68 22.86 -3.86
N ASP A 13 28.88 23.40 -3.62
CA ASP A 13 29.77 23.15 -2.47
C ASP A 13 29.13 23.52 -1.08
N ARG A 14 27.81 23.82 -1.06
CA ARG A 14 27.01 24.23 0.11
C ARG A 14 26.37 23.07 0.87
N ALA A 15 25.83 22.05 0.20
CA ALA A 15 25.10 20.97 0.88
C ALA A 15 26.07 20.06 1.64
N ARG A 16 25.97 20.06 2.98
CA ARG A 16 26.94 19.40 3.87
C ARG A 16 26.30 18.73 5.08
N TYR A 17 25.03 18.99 5.34
CA TYR A 17 24.38 18.48 6.54
C TYR A 17 23.64 17.18 6.28
N VAL A 18 23.58 16.33 7.30
CA VAL A 18 22.63 15.23 7.37
C VAL A 18 21.62 15.50 8.46
N LEU A 19 20.34 15.31 8.12
CA LEU A 19 19.24 15.31 9.06
C LEU A 19 18.87 13.85 9.34
N ALA A 20 19.04 13.42 10.58
CA ALA A 20 18.71 12.07 11.03
C ALA A 20 17.50 12.11 11.97
N PHE A 21 16.55 11.18 11.86
CA PHE A 21 15.50 11.05 12.88
C PHE A 21 14.87 9.66 12.97
N ASP A 22 14.28 9.38 14.12
CA ASP A 22 13.60 8.12 14.43
C ASP A 22 12.40 8.40 15.35
N THR A 23 11.29 7.71 15.11
CA THR A 23 10.08 7.75 15.94
C THR A 23 9.53 6.35 16.24
N ALA A 24 10.37 5.32 16.16
CA ALA A 24 10.03 3.91 16.34
C ALA A 24 9.58 3.56 17.77
N ASN A 25 9.78 4.45 18.74
CA ASN A 25 9.27 4.28 20.10
C ASN A 25 8.62 5.56 20.65
N GLU A 26 8.49 5.68 21.97
CA GLU A 26 7.84 6.83 22.61
C GLU A 26 8.68 8.12 22.56
N ILE A 27 9.92 8.05 22.06
CA ILE A 27 10.85 9.16 21.88
C ILE A 27 10.96 9.51 20.39
N ILE A 28 10.92 10.80 20.10
CA ILE A 28 11.41 11.37 18.84
C ILE A 28 12.89 11.65 19.03
N ALA A 29 13.73 10.97 18.26
CA ALA A 29 15.16 11.23 18.19
C ALA A 29 15.47 12.03 16.93
N ILE A 30 16.22 13.14 17.05
CA ILE A 30 16.63 13.99 15.93
C ILE A 30 18.13 14.25 16.05
N GLY A 31 18.87 13.97 14.99
CA GLY A 31 20.29 14.25 14.84
C GLY A 31 20.55 15.23 13.71
N LEU A 32 21.43 16.19 13.95
CA LEU A 32 21.99 17.05 12.91
C LEU A 32 23.49 16.84 12.88
N GLY A 33 24.06 16.56 11.70
CA GLY A 33 25.49 16.32 11.54
C GLY A 33 26.07 16.95 10.28
N VAL A 34 27.38 17.20 10.28
CA VAL A 34 28.14 17.64 9.10
C VAL A 34 28.86 16.45 8.47
N LEU A 35 28.59 16.21 7.19
CA LEU A 35 29.23 15.17 6.38
C LEU A 35 30.64 15.61 5.95
N ARG A 36 31.65 14.81 6.29
CA ARG A 36 33.06 15.00 5.91
C ARG A 36 33.46 13.95 4.88
N ALA A 37 33.23 14.25 3.61
CA ALA A 37 33.46 13.32 2.48
C ALA A 37 34.88 12.74 2.43
N SER A 38 35.91 13.53 2.73
CA SER A 38 37.31 13.08 2.69
C SER A 38 37.65 11.98 3.70
N SER A 39 36.90 11.89 4.79
CA SER A 39 37.14 10.95 5.89
C SER A 39 35.97 10.01 6.15
N GLN A 40 34.92 10.07 5.32
CA GLN A 40 33.64 9.37 5.53
C GLN A 40 33.19 9.46 6.99
N ALA A 41 33.16 10.70 7.50
CA ALA A 41 32.84 10.97 8.90
C ALA A 41 31.64 11.90 9.02
N VAL A 42 30.90 11.75 10.11
CA VAL A 42 29.76 12.58 10.47
C VAL A 42 30.09 13.30 11.78
N GLU A 43 30.29 14.61 11.70
CA GLU A 43 30.51 15.45 12.86
C GLU A 43 29.14 15.84 13.45
N VAL A 44 28.86 15.38 14.66
CA VAL A 44 27.56 15.64 15.32
C VAL A 44 27.46 17.10 15.72
N VAL A 45 26.44 17.79 15.22
CA VAL A 45 26.11 19.19 15.55
C VAL A 45 25.09 19.23 16.67
N ALA A 46 24.03 18.43 16.59
CA ALA A 46 22.97 18.37 17.58
C ALA A 46 22.41 16.94 17.71
N SER A 47 21.95 16.61 18.92
CA SER A 47 21.13 15.45 19.25
C SER A 47 19.99 15.95 20.12
N VAL A 48 18.76 15.67 19.72
CA VAL A 48 17.54 16.12 20.40
C VAL A 48 16.63 14.92 20.60
N GLU A 49 16.28 14.64 21.85
CA GLU A 49 15.40 13.55 22.23
C GLU A 49 14.16 14.12 22.95
N VAL A 50 12.99 13.89 22.38
CA VAL A 50 11.72 14.42 22.91
C VAL A 50 10.74 13.29 23.15
N GLU A 51 10.19 13.21 24.35
CA GLU A 51 9.12 12.27 24.65
C GLU A 51 7.81 12.72 23.99
N ALA A 52 7.27 11.91 23.08
CA ALA A 52 6.12 12.26 22.28
C ALA A 52 4.89 11.38 22.53
N ARG A 53 5.01 10.20 23.16
CA ARG A 53 3.89 9.30 23.54
C ARG A 53 2.69 9.31 22.57
N ARG A 54 2.90 8.87 21.33
CA ARG A 54 1.93 8.83 20.21
C ARG A 54 1.61 10.17 19.53
N ALA A 55 2.28 11.25 19.89
CA ALA A 55 2.14 12.55 19.23
C ALA A 55 3.23 12.82 18.17
N SER A 56 3.99 11.80 17.76
CA SER A 56 5.13 11.95 16.85
C SER A 56 4.76 12.63 15.53
N ASN A 57 3.59 12.33 14.96
CA ASN A 57 3.10 12.93 13.70
C ASN A 57 2.86 14.44 13.81
N THR A 58 2.58 14.95 15.02
CA THR A 58 2.30 16.36 15.28
C THR A 58 3.54 17.13 15.73
N GLN A 59 4.55 16.44 16.28
CA GLN A 59 5.72 17.07 16.90
C GLN A 59 6.99 16.96 16.06
N LEU A 60 7.16 15.94 15.23
CA LEU A 60 8.43 15.66 14.55
C LEU A 60 8.97 16.86 13.75
N LEU A 61 8.18 17.39 12.80
CA LEU A 61 8.60 18.51 11.96
C LEU A 61 8.85 19.81 12.73
N PRO A 62 7.96 20.26 13.66
CA PRO A 62 8.27 21.39 14.52
C PRO A 62 9.61 21.26 15.26
N ARG A 63 9.93 20.05 15.77
CA ARG A 63 11.21 19.81 16.45
C ARG A 63 12.42 19.80 15.51
N ILE A 64 12.24 19.33 14.28
CA ILE A 64 13.27 19.42 13.23
C ILE A 64 13.56 20.88 12.90
N ASP A 65 12.51 21.69 12.71
CA ASP A 65 12.62 23.12 12.38
C ASP A 65 13.28 23.92 13.52
N GLU A 66 12.91 23.63 14.78
CA GLU A 66 13.55 24.16 15.98
C GLU A 66 15.06 23.81 16.01
N ALA A 67 15.41 22.54 15.73
CA ALA A 67 16.80 22.07 15.77
C ALA A 67 17.68 22.73 14.68
N LEU A 68 17.15 22.87 13.46
CA LEU A 68 17.84 23.53 12.35
C LEU A 68 18.03 25.03 12.62
N THR A 69 16.96 25.71 13.07
CA THR A 69 16.98 27.14 13.40
C THR A 69 17.98 27.44 14.51
N ALA A 70 18.01 26.62 15.57
CA ALA A 70 18.93 26.79 16.69
C ALA A 70 20.41 26.71 16.28
N HIS A 71 20.72 26.05 15.16
CA HIS A 71 22.09 25.87 14.64
C HIS A 71 22.36 26.62 13.35
N GLY A 72 21.42 27.46 12.89
CA GLY A 72 21.56 28.27 11.68
C GLY A 72 21.74 27.45 10.40
N VAL A 73 21.13 26.26 10.33
CA VAL A 73 21.20 25.38 9.16
C VAL A 73 19.97 25.59 8.30
N ALA A 74 20.17 25.93 7.03
CA ALA A 74 19.08 26.08 6.07
C ALA A 74 18.65 24.70 5.54
N ARG A 75 17.38 24.55 5.15
CA ARG A 75 16.84 23.27 4.64
C ARG A 75 17.59 22.83 3.38
N GLU A 76 18.02 23.78 2.55
CA GLU A 76 18.76 23.55 1.31
C GLU A 76 20.20 23.08 1.54
N ASP A 77 20.74 23.22 2.75
CA ASP A 77 22.09 22.75 3.09
C ASP A 77 22.10 21.27 3.53
N ILE A 78 20.92 20.65 3.66
CA ILE A 78 20.76 19.21 3.91
C ILE A 78 21.12 18.46 2.62
N ALA A 79 22.12 17.58 2.71
CA ALA A 79 22.60 16.73 1.62
C ALA A 79 22.07 15.30 1.67
N CYS A 80 21.55 14.87 2.82
CA CYS A 80 21.05 13.52 3.06
C CYS A 80 20.03 13.55 4.21
N VAL A 81 18.99 12.73 4.10
CA VAL A 81 18.12 12.35 5.22
C VAL A 81 18.50 10.94 5.67
N THR A 82 18.59 10.73 6.98
CA THR A 82 18.76 9.42 7.59
C THR A 82 17.56 9.10 8.46
N VAL A 83 17.01 7.90 8.35
CA VAL A 83 15.82 7.51 9.09
C VAL A 83 16.01 6.19 9.81
N GLY A 84 15.53 6.12 11.05
CA GLY A 84 15.36 4.85 11.75
C GLY A 84 14.32 4.00 11.06
N ARG A 85 14.74 2.89 10.44
CA ARG A 85 13.83 1.97 9.72
C ARG A 85 13.14 0.96 10.63
N GLY A 86 13.34 1.04 11.94
CA GLY A 86 12.91 0.04 12.92
C GLY A 86 13.99 -1.01 13.21
N PRO A 87 13.62 -2.12 13.88
CA PRO A 87 12.27 -2.45 14.37
C PRO A 87 11.77 -1.54 15.50
N GLY A 88 10.44 -1.52 15.71
CA GLY A 88 9.76 -0.76 16.78
C GLY A 88 8.24 -0.70 16.58
N SER A 89 7.58 0.28 17.18
CA SER A 89 6.16 0.57 16.99
C SER A 89 5.84 0.82 15.52
N PHE A 90 4.90 0.06 14.95
CA PHE A 90 4.57 0.15 13.52
C PHE A 90 4.12 1.56 13.11
N THR A 91 3.27 2.20 13.91
CA THR A 91 2.85 3.58 13.67
C THR A 91 4.04 4.53 13.74
N GLY A 92 4.92 4.33 14.71
CA GLY A 92 6.11 5.15 14.90
C GLY A 92 7.08 5.06 13.72
N VAL A 93 7.41 3.85 13.27
CA VAL A 93 8.30 3.64 12.12
C VAL A 93 7.68 4.20 10.83
N ARG A 94 6.35 4.07 10.64
CA ARG A 94 5.65 4.66 9.48
C ARG A 94 5.73 6.17 9.45
N ILE A 95 5.50 6.84 10.57
CA ILE A 95 5.58 8.31 10.66
C ILE A 95 6.99 8.78 10.28
N ALA A 96 8.02 8.17 10.85
CA ALA A 96 9.42 8.49 10.52
C ALA A 96 9.70 8.25 9.03
N MET A 97 9.40 7.06 8.52
CA MET A 97 9.69 6.71 7.12
C MET A 97 8.92 7.59 6.13
N ALA A 98 7.62 7.80 6.32
CA ALA A 98 6.81 8.65 5.45
C ALA A 98 7.31 10.11 5.46
N THR A 99 7.57 10.68 6.64
CA THR A 99 8.12 12.04 6.76
C THR A 99 9.48 12.13 6.06
N ALA A 100 10.36 11.16 6.27
CA ALA A 100 11.69 11.12 5.66
C ALA A 100 11.63 11.01 4.14
N LYS A 101 10.72 10.18 3.61
CA LYS A 101 10.42 10.10 2.18
C LYS A 101 9.99 11.44 1.62
N GLY A 102 9.03 12.12 2.25
CA GLY A 102 8.57 13.43 1.82
C GLY A 102 9.69 14.47 1.81
N VAL A 103 10.47 14.56 2.90
CA VAL A 103 11.60 15.50 3.01
C VAL A 103 12.66 15.21 1.94
N ALA A 104 13.08 13.95 1.80
CA ALA A 104 14.14 13.57 0.87
C ALA A 104 13.71 13.73 -0.60
N SER A 105 12.47 13.37 -0.94
CA SER A 105 11.91 13.58 -2.28
C SER A 105 11.84 15.06 -2.64
N ALA A 106 11.39 15.93 -1.73
CA ALA A 106 11.29 17.38 -1.98
C ALA A 106 12.64 18.11 -2.03
N LEU A 107 13.64 17.66 -1.27
CA LEU A 107 15.00 18.18 -1.35
C LEU A 107 15.84 17.54 -2.47
N GLU A 108 15.36 16.44 -3.04
CA GLU A 108 16.06 15.65 -4.06
C GLU A 108 17.41 15.08 -3.55
N VAL A 109 17.40 14.57 -2.32
CA VAL A 109 18.58 14.03 -1.63
C VAL A 109 18.43 12.57 -1.28
N ALA A 110 19.56 11.91 -0.95
CA ALA A 110 19.58 10.52 -0.51
C ALA A 110 18.77 10.31 0.78
N LEU A 111 17.99 9.22 0.83
CA LEU A 111 17.32 8.72 2.03
C LEU A 111 17.95 7.40 2.49
N VAL A 112 18.74 7.46 3.56
CA VAL A 112 19.43 6.28 4.13
C VAL A 112 18.67 5.74 5.33
N GLY A 113 18.24 4.47 5.27
CA GLY A 113 17.64 3.78 6.40
C GLY A 113 18.69 3.10 7.29
N VAL A 114 18.66 3.35 8.60
CA VAL A 114 19.52 2.70 9.61
C VAL A 114 18.68 1.96 10.65
N SER A 115 19.21 0.90 11.27
CA SER A 115 18.48 0.18 12.31
C SER A 115 18.30 1.04 13.56
N SER A 116 17.08 1.07 14.09
CA SER A 116 16.79 1.72 15.37
C SER A 116 17.56 1.06 16.53
N LEU A 117 17.80 -0.26 16.44
CA LEU A 117 18.56 -0.99 17.46
C LEU A 117 20.06 -0.69 17.38
N ASP A 118 20.60 -0.55 16.17
CA ASP A 118 22.00 -0.12 15.98
C ASP A 118 22.21 1.28 16.55
N ALA A 119 21.23 2.19 16.38
CA ALA A 119 21.30 3.53 16.95
C ALA A 119 21.36 3.50 18.49
N VAL A 120 20.63 2.58 19.15
CA VAL A 120 20.72 2.36 20.61
C VAL A 120 22.12 1.84 20.99
N ALA A 121 22.65 0.86 20.27
CA ALA A 121 23.97 0.30 20.52
C ALA A 121 25.09 1.35 20.32
N TRP A 122 25.01 2.15 19.25
CA TRP A 122 25.92 3.27 19.00
C TRP A 122 25.82 4.33 20.09
N ASN A 123 24.63 4.59 20.64
CA ASN A 123 24.48 5.51 21.75
C ASN A 123 25.21 5.00 23.01
N ALA A 124 25.08 3.72 23.34
CA ALA A 124 25.82 3.09 24.45
C ALA A 124 27.35 3.15 24.21
N TRP A 125 27.81 2.82 23.00
CA TRP A 125 29.23 2.93 22.63
C TRP A 125 29.77 4.34 22.82
N ALA A 126 28.98 5.33 22.43
CA ALA A 126 29.34 6.73 22.47
C ALA A 126 29.25 7.33 23.89
N ALA A 127 28.60 6.63 24.82
CA ALA A 127 28.60 6.89 26.26
C ALA A 127 29.81 6.29 26.99
N GLY A 128 30.61 5.47 26.30
CA GLY A 128 31.82 4.85 26.84
C GLY A 128 31.67 3.37 27.21
N GLU A 129 30.50 2.77 26.97
CA GLU A 129 30.27 1.36 27.25
C GLU A 129 31.06 0.46 26.29
N ARG A 130 31.58 -0.66 26.80
CA ARG A 130 32.45 -1.61 26.08
C ARG A 130 32.13 -3.05 26.50
N GLY A 131 32.44 -4.01 25.63
CA GLY A 131 32.16 -5.42 25.86
C GLY A 131 30.80 -5.86 25.31
N PRO A 132 30.28 -7.03 25.73
CA PRO A 132 29.03 -7.56 25.21
C PRO A 132 27.80 -6.76 25.68
N LEU A 133 26.88 -6.49 24.75
CA LEU A 133 25.63 -5.77 24.98
C LEU A 133 24.46 -6.47 24.31
N ALA A 134 23.34 -6.57 25.00
CA ALA A 134 22.04 -6.89 24.42
C ALA A 134 21.18 -5.61 24.37
N VAL A 135 20.70 -5.27 23.19
CA VAL A 135 19.61 -4.31 23.01
C VAL A 135 18.30 -5.09 22.99
N VAL A 136 17.38 -4.77 23.89
CA VAL A 136 16.04 -5.35 24.00
C VAL A 136 14.98 -4.26 23.81
N ALA A 137 14.45 -4.14 22.59
CA ALA A 137 13.39 -3.18 22.29
C ALA A 137 12.00 -3.79 22.45
N ASP A 138 11.01 -2.98 22.82
CA ASP A 138 9.64 -3.44 23.02
C ASP A 138 8.96 -3.74 21.68
N ALA A 139 8.56 -5.00 21.48
CA ALA A 139 7.82 -5.43 20.31
C ALA A 139 6.30 -5.48 20.56
N MET A 140 5.82 -5.02 21.72
CA MET A 140 4.43 -5.15 22.17
C MET A 140 4.03 -6.63 22.31
N ARG A 141 2.79 -6.91 22.75
CA ARG A 141 2.24 -8.29 22.87
C ARG A 141 3.09 -9.26 23.71
N LYS A 142 3.78 -8.75 24.75
CA LYS A 142 4.71 -9.51 25.60
C LYS A 142 5.90 -10.10 24.85
N GLU A 143 6.32 -9.41 23.80
CA GLU A 143 7.46 -9.78 22.96
C GLU A 143 8.45 -8.62 22.93
N VAL A 144 9.69 -8.95 22.58
CA VAL A 144 10.79 -8.02 22.43
C VAL A 144 11.53 -8.28 21.12
N TYR A 145 12.32 -7.29 20.71
CA TYR A 145 13.35 -7.38 19.68
C TYR A 145 14.72 -7.46 20.35
N PRO A 146 15.24 -8.67 20.66
CA PRO A 146 16.55 -8.84 21.27
C PRO A 146 17.62 -8.94 20.18
N VAL A 147 18.69 -8.15 20.30
CA VAL A 147 19.87 -8.26 19.43
C VAL A 147 21.13 -8.09 20.27
N ARG A 148 22.07 -9.03 20.12
CA ARG A 148 23.41 -8.96 20.72
C ARG A 148 24.40 -8.16 19.87
N TYR A 149 25.27 -7.43 20.56
CA TYR A 149 26.36 -6.63 20.01
C TYR A 149 27.64 -6.86 20.82
N LEU A 150 28.77 -6.65 20.19
CA LEU A 150 30.06 -6.48 20.84
C LEU A 150 30.54 -5.03 20.66
N LEU A 151 30.77 -4.31 21.77
CA LEU A 151 31.30 -2.95 21.75
C LEU A 151 32.82 -2.96 21.92
N GLY A 152 33.53 -2.68 20.83
CA GLY A 152 34.98 -2.52 20.83
C GLY A 152 35.41 -1.05 20.94
N ASP A 153 36.72 -0.81 20.92
CA ASP A 153 37.27 0.55 21.01
C ASP A 153 36.96 1.40 19.78
N GLU A 154 36.85 0.79 18.60
CA GLU A 154 36.68 1.45 17.31
C GLU A 154 35.23 1.46 16.80
N GLY A 155 34.31 0.75 17.48
CA GLY A 155 32.91 0.71 17.08
C GLY A 155 32.11 -0.44 17.69
N ILE A 156 30.95 -0.71 17.09
CA ILE A 156 30.09 -1.83 17.45
C ILE A 156 30.15 -2.92 16.37
N GLU A 157 30.04 -4.18 16.79
CA GLU A 157 29.80 -5.32 15.93
C GLU A 157 28.44 -5.92 16.28
N ARG A 158 27.57 -6.05 15.28
CA ARG A 158 26.25 -6.67 15.44
C ARG A 158 26.36 -8.17 15.26
N LEU A 159 25.89 -8.95 16.22
CA LEU A 159 26.08 -10.42 16.25
C LEU A 159 24.85 -11.20 15.72
N GLU A 160 23.68 -10.57 15.71
CA GLU A 160 22.41 -11.23 15.41
C GLU A 160 21.53 -10.41 14.46
N ALA A 161 20.71 -11.11 13.67
CA ALA A 161 19.68 -10.50 12.84
C ALA A 161 18.49 -10.02 13.68
N ASP A 162 17.71 -9.09 13.14
CA ASP A 162 16.43 -8.70 13.74
C ASP A 162 15.50 -9.91 13.86
N ARG A 163 14.98 -10.16 15.07
CA ARG A 163 13.96 -11.18 15.32
C ARG A 163 13.02 -10.72 16.42
N VAL A 164 11.85 -11.34 16.47
CA VAL A 164 10.85 -11.09 17.50
C VAL A 164 10.61 -12.33 18.34
N VAL A 165 10.65 -12.18 19.66
CA VAL A 165 10.62 -13.31 20.60
C VAL A 165 9.80 -12.92 21.82
N LYS A 166 9.15 -13.89 22.49
CA LYS A 166 8.52 -13.67 23.80
C LYS A 166 9.55 -13.14 24.79
N ALA A 167 9.15 -12.16 25.59
CA ALA A 167 10.05 -11.49 26.52
C ALA A 167 10.69 -12.50 27.50
N GLU A 168 9.91 -13.48 27.97
CA GLU A 168 10.38 -14.51 28.90
C GLU A 168 11.44 -15.41 28.25
N LEU A 169 11.20 -15.87 27.04
CA LEU A 169 12.15 -16.70 26.29
C LEU A 169 13.43 -15.92 25.95
N ALA A 170 13.30 -14.66 25.54
CA ALA A 170 14.46 -13.81 25.27
C ALA A 170 15.34 -13.62 26.52
N ALA A 171 14.74 -13.43 27.70
CA ALA A 171 15.48 -13.32 28.95
C ALA A 171 16.19 -14.63 29.33
N GLU A 172 15.53 -15.77 29.14
CA GLU A 172 16.15 -17.09 29.35
C GLU A 172 17.35 -17.32 28.43
N GLU A 173 17.20 -17.01 27.13
CA GLU A 173 18.28 -17.14 26.13
C GLU A 173 19.47 -16.22 26.44
N LEU A 174 19.22 -14.96 26.85
CA LEU A 174 20.27 -14.00 27.17
C LEU A 174 21.00 -14.35 28.49
N ALA A 175 20.28 -14.88 29.48
CA ALA A 175 20.89 -15.26 30.77
C ALA A 175 21.78 -16.52 30.69
N ALA A 176 21.58 -17.36 29.68
CA ALA A 176 22.32 -18.62 29.54
C ALA A 176 23.75 -18.46 28.99
N ASP A 177 24.07 -17.33 28.34
CA ASP A 177 25.27 -17.20 27.51
C ASP A 177 26.47 -16.56 28.22
N GLU A 178 26.30 -15.44 28.95
CA GLU A 178 27.43 -14.60 29.36
C GLU A 178 27.31 -13.99 30.76
N ALA A 179 28.35 -14.19 31.59
CA ALA A 179 28.42 -13.68 32.96
C ALA A 179 28.67 -12.15 33.08
N SER A 180 28.86 -11.43 31.96
CA SER A 180 29.20 -10.00 31.91
C SER A 180 28.41 -9.21 30.86
N LEU A 181 27.24 -9.72 30.45
CA LEU A 181 26.39 -9.07 29.46
C LEU A 181 25.82 -7.75 30.03
N GLN A 182 25.89 -6.67 29.24
CA GLN A 182 25.14 -5.46 29.50
C GLN A 182 23.79 -5.51 28.80
N VAL A 183 22.74 -4.93 29.39
CA VAL A 183 21.40 -4.92 28.81
C VAL A 183 20.87 -3.49 28.74
N THR A 184 20.39 -3.10 27.57
CA THR A 184 19.75 -1.80 27.31
C THR A 184 18.52 -1.97 26.43
N GLY A 185 17.69 -0.95 26.31
CA GLY A 185 16.53 -0.93 25.41
C GLY A 185 15.22 -0.59 26.12
N ASP A 186 14.26 -0.05 25.38
CA ASP A 186 13.02 0.49 25.93
C ASP A 186 12.07 -0.58 26.50
N ALA A 187 12.25 -1.86 26.14
CA ALA A 187 11.53 -2.97 26.74
C ALA A 187 11.76 -3.05 28.26
N LEU A 188 12.92 -2.59 28.75
CA LEU A 188 13.25 -2.60 30.17
C LEU A 188 12.30 -1.76 31.01
N ARG A 189 11.62 -0.76 30.43
CA ARG A 189 10.55 -0.01 31.12
C ARG A 189 9.42 -0.93 31.61
N LYS A 190 9.17 -2.04 30.92
CA LYS A 190 8.12 -3.03 31.22
C LYS A 190 8.68 -4.32 31.81
N TYR A 191 9.88 -4.71 31.40
CA TYR A 191 10.44 -6.04 31.64
C TYR A 191 11.76 -6.04 32.44
N ALA A 192 12.13 -4.95 33.12
CA ALA A 192 13.39 -4.87 33.89
C ALA A 192 13.61 -6.06 34.84
N GLU A 193 12.58 -6.49 35.58
CA GLU A 193 12.69 -7.62 36.51
C GLU A 193 13.01 -8.93 35.80
N LEU A 194 12.49 -9.11 34.58
CA LEU A 194 12.68 -10.32 33.78
C LEU A 194 14.12 -10.43 33.25
N PHE A 195 14.70 -9.31 32.83
CA PHE A 195 16.07 -9.25 32.29
C PHE A 195 17.15 -9.03 33.37
N ALA A 196 16.76 -8.89 34.65
CA ALA A 196 17.71 -8.67 35.75
C ALA A 196 18.73 -9.82 35.92
N ALA A 197 18.36 -11.04 35.52
CA ALA A 197 19.24 -12.21 35.57
C ALA A 197 20.23 -12.28 34.38
N CYS A 198 20.03 -11.49 33.32
CA CYS A 198 20.86 -11.53 32.13
C CYS A 198 22.19 -10.79 32.32
N GLY A 199 22.24 -9.77 33.17
CA GLY A 199 23.46 -9.02 33.45
C GLY A 199 23.22 -7.58 33.90
N ALA A 200 24.19 -6.70 33.67
CA ALA A 200 24.14 -5.31 34.12
C ALA A 200 23.19 -4.48 33.25
N THR A 201 22.13 -3.94 33.84
CA THR A 201 21.23 -3.02 33.14
C THR A 201 21.88 -1.64 33.02
N LEU A 202 21.96 -1.11 31.80
CA LEU A 202 22.48 0.24 31.54
C LEU A 202 21.50 1.33 32.00
N ALA A 203 22.00 2.57 32.10
CA ALA A 203 21.21 3.71 32.54
C ALA A 203 20.03 4.01 31.60
N PRO A 204 18.85 4.44 32.11
CA PRO A 204 17.65 4.66 31.30
C PRO A 204 17.80 5.62 30.10
N GLU A 205 18.76 6.53 30.16
CA GLU A 205 19.06 7.49 29.10
C GLU A 205 19.67 6.81 27.85
N LEU A 206 20.14 5.56 27.99
CA LEU A 206 20.70 4.75 26.92
C LEU A 206 19.70 3.75 26.32
N TRP A 207 18.45 3.75 26.78
CA TRP A 207 17.46 2.73 26.39
C TRP A 207 16.76 3.00 25.07
N THR A 208 16.88 4.20 24.51
CA THR A 208 16.16 4.60 23.29
C THR A 208 17.14 5.07 22.20
N PRO A 209 16.74 5.02 20.91
CA PRO A 209 17.51 5.64 19.85
C PRO A 209 17.74 7.12 20.16
N THR A 210 18.90 7.65 19.75
CA THR A 210 19.26 9.06 19.88
C THR A 210 19.67 9.62 18.53
N GLY A 211 19.58 10.94 18.37
CA GLY A 211 20.05 11.61 17.16
C GLY A 211 21.52 11.28 16.87
N ARG A 212 22.36 11.32 17.91
CA ARG A 212 23.77 10.91 17.87
C ARG A 212 23.93 9.45 17.44
N GLY A 213 23.14 8.54 17.98
CA GLY A 213 23.16 7.12 17.61
C GLY A 213 22.87 6.88 16.13
N LEU A 214 21.86 7.57 15.58
CA LEU A 214 21.50 7.49 14.16
C LEU A 214 22.63 8.00 13.25
N LEU A 215 23.24 9.13 13.61
CA LEU A 215 24.35 9.71 12.86
C LEU A 215 25.59 8.80 12.85
N LEU A 216 25.88 8.13 13.97
CA LEU A 216 26.97 7.16 14.07
C LEU A 216 26.67 5.89 13.27
N ALA A 217 25.41 5.41 13.28
CA ALA A 217 24.98 4.29 12.44
C ALA A 217 25.15 4.59 10.94
N LEU A 218 24.77 5.79 10.49
CA LEU A 218 25.04 6.24 9.13
C LEU A 218 26.53 6.26 8.81
N GLN A 219 27.35 6.83 9.71
CA GLN A 219 28.80 6.89 9.52
C GLN A 219 29.40 5.49 9.34
N ALA A 220 28.96 4.52 10.14
CA ALA A 220 29.40 3.14 10.05
C ALA A 220 29.04 2.51 8.69
N ALA A 221 27.76 2.64 8.28
CA ALA A 221 27.30 2.15 6.98
C ALA A 221 28.05 2.81 5.81
N TRP A 222 28.38 4.10 5.93
CA TRP A 222 29.14 4.83 4.91
C TRP A 222 30.59 4.33 4.79
N ARG A 223 31.27 4.11 5.93
CA ARG A 223 32.63 3.56 5.96
C ARG A 223 32.70 2.12 5.46
N ALA A 224 31.65 1.34 5.70
CA ALA A 224 31.53 -0.03 5.20
C ALA A 224 31.19 -0.11 3.70
N GLY A 225 30.81 1.02 3.07
CA GLY A 225 30.35 1.06 1.67
C GLY A 225 28.92 0.55 1.46
N GLU A 226 28.20 0.29 2.55
CA GLU A 226 26.80 -0.15 2.56
C GLU A 226 25.84 1.01 2.21
N ALA A 227 26.23 2.24 2.55
CA ALA A 227 25.52 3.46 2.20
C ALA A 227 26.47 4.53 1.62
N ASP A 228 25.91 5.50 0.90
CA ASP A 228 26.60 6.71 0.48
C ASP A 228 25.62 7.88 0.59
N PRO A 229 25.79 8.79 1.58
CA PRO A 229 24.86 9.90 1.79
C PRO A 229 24.83 10.90 0.64
N PHE A 230 25.75 10.83 -0.33
CA PHE A 230 25.77 11.68 -1.51
C PHE A 230 25.24 11.01 -2.78
N ASP A 231 24.84 9.74 -2.71
CA ASP A 231 24.31 8.98 -3.86
C ASP A 231 22.78 8.87 -3.77
N ALA A 232 22.09 9.93 -4.19
CA ALA A 232 20.62 9.98 -4.20
C ALA A 232 19.98 8.95 -5.14
N ARG A 233 20.71 8.45 -6.15
CA ARG A 233 20.18 7.40 -7.04
C ARG A 233 20.20 6.04 -6.38
N ARG A 234 21.27 5.73 -5.64
CA ARG A 234 21.36 4.48 -4.86
C ARG A 234 20.38 4.48 -3.69
N HIS A 235 20.19 5.63 -3.06
CA HIS A 235 19.33 5.82 -1.88
C HIS A 235 18.07 6.60 -2.23
N ASP A 236 17.43 6.21 -3.33
CA ASP A 236 16.17 6.79 -3.77
C ASP A 236 15.08 6.58 -2.69
N PRO A 237 14.38 7.64 -2.27
CA PRO A 237 13.32 7.56 -1.27
C PRO A 237 12.22 6.54 -1.59
N ALA A 238 11.95 6.25 -2.87
CA ALA A 238 10.96 5.27 -3.29
C ALA A 238 11.28 3.87 -2.75
N PHE A 239 12.56 3.51 -2.65
CA PHE A 239 13.00 2.16 -2.24
C PHE A 239 13.26 2.01 -0.74
N ALA A 240 13.25 3.10 0.04
CA ALA A 240 13.41 3.02 1.48
C ALA A 240 12.15 2.40 2.12
N LEU A 241 12.31 1.32 2.90
CA LEU A 241 11.20 0.58 3.51
C LEU A 241 11.39 0.37 5.02
N PRO A 242 10.30 0.40 5.81
CA PRO A 242 10.30 -0.01 7.21
C PRO A 242 10.63 -1.50 7.40
N VAL A 243 11.22 -1.83 8.54
CA VAL A 243 11.47 -3.20 9.00
C VAL A 243 10.43 -3.57 10.05
N TYR A 244 9.41 -4.33 9.65
CA TYR A 244 8.31 -4.73 10.54
C TYR A 244 8.57 -6.01 11.33
N THR A 245 9.49 -6.88 10.91
CA THR A 245 9.88 -8.21 11.51
C THR A 245 8.74 -9.20 11.79
N ARG A 246 7.48 -8.80 11.58
CA ARG A 246 6.26 -9.59 11.76
C ARG A 246 5.33 -9.42 10.56
N LEU A 247 4.74 -10.54 10.16
CA LEU A 247 3.51 -10.55 9.38
C LEU A 247 2.37 -9.91 10.19
N SER A 248 1.41 -9.30 9.50
CA SER A 248 0.15 -8.90 10.08
C SER A 248 -0.64 -10.12 10.54
N ASP A 249 -1.55 -9.95 11.50
CA ASP A 249 -2.42 -11.04 11.95
C ASP A 249 -3.22 -11.65 10.79
N ALA A 250 -3.57 -10.84 9.78
CA ALA A 250 -4.26 -11.32 8.58
C ALA A 250 -3.36 -12.20 7.71
N GLU A 251 -2.12 -11.78 7.47
CA GLU A 251 -1.12 -12.58 6.75
C GLU A 251 -0.79 -13.88 7.50
N GLU A 252 -0.66 -13.83 8.82
CA GLU A 252 -0.42 -15.03 9.63
C GLU A 252 -1.63 -15.98 9.62
N ASN A 253 -2.85 -15.44 9.77
CA ASN A 253 -4.07 -16.24 9.68
C ASN A 253 -4.27 -16.83 8.29
N GLU A 254 -3.95 -16.07 7.24
CA GLU A 254 -3.99 -16.54 5.86
C GLU A 254 -2.95 -17.64 5.63
N ARG A 255 -1.73 -17.45 6.11
CA ARG A 255 -0.67 -18.46 6.11
C ARG A 255 -1.11 -19.73 6.84
N ILE A 256 -1.73 -19.61 8.01
CA ILE A 256 -2.28 -20.73 8.79
C ILE A 256 -3.47 -21.38 8.05
N ARG A 257 -4.34 -20.59 7.41
CA ARG A 257 -5.48 -21.09 6.60
C ARG A 257 -4.97 -21.93 5.45
N LEU A 258 -3.99 -21.42 4.70
CA LEU A 258 -3.33 -22.12 3.60
C LEU A 258 -2.62 -23.39 4.10
N ALA A 259 -1.96 -23.33 5.27
CA ALA A 259 -1.30 -24.49 5.88
C ALA A 259 -2.25 -25.56 6.44
N LYS A 260 -3.49 -25.20 6.80
CA LYS A 260 -4.51 -26.11 7.36
C LYS A 260 -5.30 -26.91 6.32
N ASN A 261 -5.07 -26.71 5.02
CA ASN A 261 -5.57 -27.61 3.98
C ASN A 261 -4.79 -28.94 4.04
N ASP A 262 -5.17 -29.82 4.98
CA ASP A 262 -4.45 -31.01 5.45
C ASP A 262 -4.36 -32.15 4.38
N PRO A 263 -3.15 -32.63 4.01
CA PRO A 263 -2.91 -33.78 3.13
C PRO A 263 -3.33 -35.16 3.67
N LYS A 264 -3.77 -35.26 4.94
CA LYS A 264 -4.06 -36.55 5.59
C LYS A 264 -5.18 -37.40 4.96
N ASN A 265 -5.94 -36.86 4.00
CA ASN A 265 -6.93 -37.64 3.24
C ASN A 265 -6.36 -38.43 2.05
N LEU A 266 -5.05 -38.38 1.79
CA LEU A 266 -4.40 -39.13 0.70
C LEU A 266 -3.91 -40.53 1.09
N MET A 267 -3.93 -40.89 2.39
CA MET A 267 -3.33 -42.14 2.87
C MET A 267 -4.34 -43.27 3.14
N THR A 268 -5.64 -42.97 3.18
CA THR A 268 -6.69 -43.99 3.20
C THR A 268 -7.27 -44.14 1.81
N GLY A 269 -6.68 -45.04 1.01
CA GLY A 269 -7.08 -45.38 -0.36
C GLY A 269 -8.47 -46.01 -0.49
N VAL A 270 -9.52 -45.27 -0.13
CA VAL A 270 -10.89 -45.56 -0.48
C VAL A 270 -11.42 -44.37 -1.26
N GLN A 271 -11.34 -44.48 -2.59
CA GLN A 271 -12.17 -43.68 -3.47
C GLN A 271 -13.62 -44.09 -3.23
N ASP A 272 -14.44 -43.19 -2.69
CA ASP A 272 -15.83 -43.18 -3.09
C ASP A 272 -15.89 -42.35 -4.37
N VAL A 273 -15.75 -43.04 -5.51
CA VAL A 273 -16.09 -42.50 -6.84
C VAL A 273 -17.62 -42.43 -6.94
N ALA A 274 -18.24 -41.64 -6.07
CA ALA A 274 -19.57 -41.13 -6.28
C ALA A 274 -19.40 -39.72 -6.83
N LYS A 275 -19.89 -39.47 -8.05
CA LYS A 275 -20.03 -38.13 -8.63
C LYS A 275 -20.67 -37.21 -7.59
N ARG A 276 -19.88 -36.40 -6.88
CA ARG A 276 -20.42 -35.31 -6.07
C ARG A 276 -20.97 -34.29 -7.05
N ALA A 277 -22.30 -34.28 -7.18
CA ALA A 277 -23.09 -33.21 -7.78
C ALA A 277 -23.11 -31.98 -6.85
N ASP A 278 -21.94 -31.59 -6.35
CA ASP A 278 -21.73 -30.43 -5.51
C ASP A 278 -20.61 -29.64 -6.18
N GLN A 279 -20.95 -29.04 -7.33
CA GLN A 279 -20.17 -27.96 -7.94
C GLN A 279 -20.27 -26.77 -6.97
N ARG A 280 -19.51 -26.81 -5.89
CA ARG A 280 -19.05 -25.57 -5.29
C ARG A 280 -18.14 -24.96 -6.34
N ALA A 281 -18.63 -23.91 -7.01
CA ALA A 281 -17.74 -22.88 -7.50
C ALA A 281 -16.87 -22.51 -6.29
N THR A 282 -15.59 -22.86 -6.37
CA THR A 282 -14.65 -22.41 -5.35
C THR A 282 -14.58 -20.89 -5.47
N MET A 283 -14.17 -20.17 -4.42
CA MET A 283 -13.91 -18.71 -4.56
C MET A 283 -12.89 -18.39 -5.69
N HIS A 284 -12.23 -19.40 -6.26
CA HIS A 284 -11.33 -19.32 -7.41
C HIS A 284 -12.03 -19.27 -8.78
N ASP A 285 -13.19 -19.89 -8.96
CA ASP A 285 -13.90 -19.87 -10.26
C ASP A 285 -14.42 -18.45 -10.58
N THR A 286 -14.68 -17.65 -9.54
CA THR A 286 -15.08 -16.24 -9.63
C THR A 286 -13.91 -15.27 -9.81
N ALA A 287 -12.68 -15.64 -9.41
CA ALA A 287 -11.49 -14.83 -9.71
C ALA A 287 -11.16 -14.80 -11.23
N ILE A 288 -11.48 -15.89 -11.95
CA ILE A 288 -11.33 -16.01 -13.42
C ILE A 288 -12.24 -15.02 -14.16
N LEU A 289 -13.45 -14.76 -13.64
CA LEU A 289 -14.45 -13.86 -14.25
C LEU A 289 -14.25 -12.38 -13.90
N ASN A 290 -13.36 -12.07 -12.95
CA ASN A 290 -13.24 -10.75 -12.34
C ASN A 290 -11.91 -10.03 -12.62
N ALA A 291 -10.84 -10.75 -12.96
CA ALA A 291 -9.57 -10.12 -13.29
C ALA A 291 -9.65 -9.40 -14.66
N GLN A 292 -9.38 -8.10 -14.66
CA GLN A 292 -9.40 -7.29 -15.88
C GLN A 292 -8.26 -7.74 -16.79
N PRO A 293 -8.51 -7.95 -18.09
CA PRO A 293 -7.44 -8.15 -19.03
C PRO A 293 -6.58 -6.89 -19.12
N ASP A 294 -5.26 -7.05 -19.24
CA ASP A 294 -4.38 -5.94 -19.54
C ASP A 294 -4.68 -5.34 -20.94
N GLU A 295 -3.98 -4.26 -21.30
CA GLU A 295 -4.10 -3.60 -22.61
C GLU A 295 -3.94 -4.55 -23.82
N ARG A 296 -3.39 -5.74 -23.60
CA ARG A 296 -3.11 -6.76 -24.61
C ARG A 296 -4.12 -7.91 -24.57
N GLY A 297 -5.17 -7.81 -23.77
CA GLY A 297 -6.20 -8.83 -23.61
C GLY A 297 -5.81 -9.99 -22.69
N ILE A 298 -4.74 -9.87 -21.89
CA ILE A 298 -4.20 -10.96 -21.06
C ILE A 298 -4.59 -10.77 -19.60
N THR A 299 -5.18 -11.80 -19.02
CA THR A 299 -5.55 -11.88 -17.61
C THR A 299 -4.53 -12.71 -16.84
N TYR A 300 -4.01 -12.20 -15.71
CA TYR A 300 -3.06 -12.92 -14.86
C TYR A 300 -3.73 -13.34 -13.54
N LYS A 301 -3.45 -14.55 -13.05
CA LYS A 301 -3.94 -15.02 -11.73
C LYS A 301 -2.97 -15.99 -11.07
N PRO A 302 -3.02 -16.16 -9.74
CA PRO A 302 -2.36 -17.29 -9.08
C PRO A 302 -2.80 -18.60 -9.72
N LEU A 303 -1.85 -19.50 -9.96
CA LEU A 303 -2.10 -20.79 -10.58
C LEU A 303 -2.55 -21.78 -9.51
N ASP A 304 -3.69 -22.43 -9.74
CA ASP A 304 -4.27 -23.41 -8.83
C ASP A 304 -4.18 -24.85 -9.38
N ALA A 305 -4.36 -25.82 -8.47
CA ALA A 305 -4.28 -27.24 -8.80
C ALA A 305 -5.37 -27.73 -9.76
N ALA A 306 -6.51 -27.04 -9.88
CA ALA A 306 -7.56 -27.40 -10.82
C ALA A 306 -7.12 -27.18 -12.29
N HIS A 307 -6.12 -26.31 -12.51
CA HIS A 307 -5.53 -26.06 -13.84
C HIS A 307 -4.28 -26.91 -14.12
N ALA A 308 -3.92 -27.85 -13.23
CA ALA A 308 -2.73 -28.69 -13.38
C ALA A 308 -2.70 -29.46 -14.72
N ALA A 309 -3.85 -29.94 -15.20
CA ALA A 309 -3.96 -30.62 -16.49
C ALA A 309 -3.64 -29.70 -17.68
N ALA A 310 -4.13 -28.45 -17.65
CA ALA A 310 -3.86 -27.46 -18.68
C ALA A 310 -2.38 -27.05 -18.69
N VAL A 311 -1.78 -26.88 -17.50
CA VAL A 311 -0.36 -26.59 -17.35
C VAL A 311 0.50 -27.74 -17.83
N ALA A 312 0.16 -28.99 -17.50
CA ALA A 312 0.87 -30.17 -17.99
C ALA A 312 0.79 -30.30 -19.52
N ALA A 313 -0.37 -29.98 -20.11
CA ALA A 313 -0.53 -29.95 -21.55
C ALA A 313 0.37 -28.87 -22.20
N LEU A 314 0.49 -27.69 -21.58
CA LEU A 314 1.40 -26.64 -22.04
C LEU A 314 2.88 -26.98 -21.80
N GLU A 315 3.23 -27.53 -20.63
CA GLU A 315 4.57 -28.05 -20.28
C GLU A 315 5.07 -29.01 -21.38
N SER A 316 4.23 -29.96 -21.80
CA SER A 316 4.60 -30.95 -22.83
C SER A 316 4.98 -30.32 -24.19
N GLN A 317 4.49 -29.11 -24.46
CA GLN A 317 4.78 -28.37 -25.70
C GLN A 317 6.02 -27.48 -25.57
N VAL A 318 6.33 -26.98 -24.36
CA VAL A 318 7.32 -25.91 -24.18
C VAL A 318 8.56 -26.31 -23.36
N MET A 319 8.52 -27.43 -22.64
CA MET A 319 9.59 -27.86 -21.72
C MET A 319 10.34 -29.13 -22.15
N GLY A 320 9.97 -29.73 -23.29
CA GLY A 320 10.69 -30.89 -23.84
C GLY A 320 10.77 -32.07 -22.87
N SER A 321 11.97 -32.61 -22.65
CA SER A 321 12.21 -33.76 -21.77
C SER A 321 12.04 -33.47 -20.27
N ASP A 322 12.02 -32.19 -19.88
CA ASP A 322 11.82 -31.77 -18.48
C ASP A 322 10.37 -31.34 -18.18
N ALA A 323 9.45 -31.65 -19.10
CA ALA A 323 8.04 -31.40 -18.92
C ALA A 323 7.48 -32.19 -17.72
N TRP A 324 6.83 -31.47 -16.81
CA TRP A 324 6.08 -32.05 -15.70
C TRP A 324 4.76 -32.60 -16.20
N ASN A 325 4.41 -33.77 -15.67
CA ASN A 325 3.07 -34.32 -15.82
C ASN A 325 2.11 -33.67 -14.80
N GLU A 326 0.81 -33.91 -14.99
CA GLU A 326 -0.25 -33.33 -14.15
C GLU A 326 -0.04 -33.60 -12.66
N ALA A 327 0.41 -34.80 -12.28
CA ALA A 327 0.65 -35.15 -10.88
C ALA A 327 1.78 -34.33 -10.25
N LEU A 328 2.87 -34.09 -10.97
CA LEU A 328 3.98 -33.25 -10.51
C LEU A 328 3.58 -31.78 -10.38
N VAL A 329 2.80 -31.27 -11.34
CA VAL A 329 2.25 -29.90 -11.26
C VAL A 329 1.35 -29.78 -10.03
N ALA A 330 0.43 -30.73 -9.81
CA ALA A 330 -0.48 -30.72 -8.68
C ALA A 330 0.23 -30.82 -7.32
N ASP A 331 1.41 -31.44 -7.25
CA ASP A 331 2.20 -31.57 -6.02
C ASP A 331 2.99 -30.30 -5.66
N GLU A 332 3.38 -29.50 -6.66
CA GLU A 332 4.14 -28.25 -6.44
C GLU A 332 3.23 -27.07 -6.05
N LEU A 333 2.01 -27.00 -6.59
CA LEU A 333 1.10 -25.87 -6.39
C LEU A 333 0.66 -25.61 -4.93
N PRO A 334 0.39 -26.61 -4.07
CA PRO A 334 -0.09 -26.36 -2.71
C PRO A 334 1.03 -26.04 -1.71
N ARG A 335 2.30 -26.04 -2.13
CA ARG A 335 3.43 -25.88 -1.21
C ARG A 335 3.57 -24.42 -0.73
N PRO A 336 3.78 -24.18 0.58
CA PRO A 336 3.71 -22.84 1.17
C PRO A 336 4.91 -21.95 0.85
N ASP A 337 5.99 -22.53 0.35
CA ASP A 337 7.21 -21.87 -0.09
C ASP A 337 7.23 -21.67 -1.62
N ARG A 338 6.11 -21.92 -2.32
CA ARG A 338 5.99 -21.74 -3.76
C ARG A 338 5.09 -20.56 -4.10
N VAL A 339 5.43 -19.89 -5.19
CA VAL A 339 4.61 -18.86 -5.83
C VAL A 339 4.39 -19.26 -7.27
N TRP A 340 3.13 -19.32 -7.71
CA TRP A 340 2.77 -19.76 -9.04
C TRP A 340 1.70 -18.86 -9.64
N TRP A 341 1.92 -18.44 -10.88
CA TRP A 341 1.04 -17.58 -11.65
C TRP A 341 0.76 -18.16 -13.02
N ALA A 342 -0.43 -17.86 -13.55
CA ALA A 342 -0.88 -18.23 -14.88
C ALA A 342 -1.45 -17.00 -15.60
N ALA A 343 -1.30 -17.00 -16.92
CA ALA A 343 -1.78 -15.98 -17.83
C ALA A 343 -2.80 -16.60 -18.78
N TYR A 344 -3.89 -15.88 -19.05
CA TYR A 344 -5.01 -16.34 -19.85
C TYR A 344 -5.40 -15.33 -20.92
N GLU A 345 -5.84 -15.80 -22.08
CA GLU A 345 -6.57 -15.00 -23.07
C GLU A 345 -7.99 -15.58 -23.15
N GLY A 346 -8.96 -14.86 -22.56
CA GLY A 346 -10.27 -15.45 -22.26
C GLY A 346 -10.14 -16.63 -21.28
N GLU A 347 -10.64 -17.80 -21.67
CA GLU A 347 -10.52 -19.04 -20.87
C GLU A 347 -9.26 -19.86 -21.21
N ALA A 348 -8.52 -19.50 -22.26
CA ALA A 348 -7.38 -20.28 -22.74
C ALA A 348 -6.10 -19.92 -21.96
N LEU A 349 -5.40 -20.94 -21.45
CA LEU A 349 -4.12 -20.77 -20.77
C LEU A 349 -3.04 -20.33 -21.78
N ALA A 350 -2.58 -19.08 -21.64
CA ALA A 350 -1.55 -18.48 -22.48
C ALA A 350 -0.13 -18.66 -21.92
N GLY A 351 0.02 -18.84 -20.60
CA GLY A 351 1.32 -19.10 -19.97
C GLY A 351 1.24 -19.33 -18.47
N TYR A 352 2.35 -19.73 -17.87
CA TYR A 352 2.52 -19.86 -16.42
C TYR A 352 3.97 -19.61 -16.00
N ALA A 353 4.17 -19.21 -14.76
CA ALA A 353 5.48 -19.16 -14.13
C ALA A 353 5.38 -19.47 -12.65
N GLY A 354 6.47 -19.96 -12.07
CA GLY A 354 6.55 -20.07 -10.62
C GLY A 354 7.96 -20.18 -10.08
N GLY A 355 8.07 -19.97 -8.78
CA GLY A 355 9.32 -19.92 -8.05
C GLY A 355 9.21 -20.51 -6.66
N TRP A 356 10.37 -20.88 -6.11
CA TRP A 356 10.56 -21.34 -4.75
C TRP A 356 11.25 -20.25 -3.94
N ILE A 357 10.64 -19.84 -2.83
CA ILE A 357 11.21 -18.86 -1.92
C ILE A 357 12.00 -19.57 -0.83
N VAL A 358 13.29 -19.25 -0.74
CA VAL A 358 14.23 -19.84 0.19
C VAL A 358 15.32 -18.82 0.54
N ASP A 359 15.64 -18.70 1.83
CA ASP A 359 16.71 -17.83 2.36
C ASP A 359 16.71 -16.38 1.84
N GLY A 360 15.52 -15.77 1.73
CA GLY A 360 15.40 -14.38 1.26
C GLY A 360 15.67 -14.20 -0.24
N GLN A 361 15.62 -15.28 -1.02
CA GLN A 361 15.65 -15.28 -2.48
C GLN A 361 14.47 -16.07 -3.06
N VAL A 362 14.12 -15.80 -4.32
CA VAL A 362 13.24 -16.67 -5.11
C VAL A 362 14.01 -17.36 -6.23
N GLN A 363 14.02 -18.69 -6.23
CA GLN A 363 14.51 -19.49 -7.35
C GLN A 363 13.35 -19.70 -8.33
N ILE A 364 13.41 -19.11 -9.53
CA ILE A 364 12.42 -19.34 -10.58
C ILE A 364 12.56 -20.78 -11.08
N LEU A 365 11.52 -21.58 -10.90
CA LEU A 365 11.51 -23.00 -11.24
C LEU A 365 11.10 -23.23 -12.69
N LYS A 366 10.03 -22.56 -13.14
CA LYS A 366 9.43 -22.78 -14.44
C LYS A 366 8.86 -21.48 -15.00
N VAL A 367 9.00 -21.30 -16.32
CA VAL A 367 8.34 -20.24 -17.09
C VAL A 367 7.94 -20.81 -18.45
N GLY A 368 6.65 -21.02 -18.66
CA GLY A 368 6.10 -21.52 -19.91
C GLY A 368 5.14 -20.53 -20.54
N VAL A 369 5.29 -20.28 -21.84
CA VAL A 369 4.34 -19.47 -22.63
C VAL A 369 4.01 -20.21 -23.90
N ASP A 370 2.72 -20.29 -24.23
CA ASP A 370 2.22 -20.89 -25.45
C ASP A 370 3.00 -20.34 -26.66
N PRO A 371 3.58 -21.20 -27.51
CA PRO A 371 4.35 -20.78 -28.68
C PRO A 371 3.66 -19.74 -29.56
N ALA A 372 2.33 -19.84 -29.73
CA ALA A 372 1.54 -18.91 -30.53
C ALA A 372 1.39 -17.51 -29.87
N MET A 373 1.55 -17.44 -28.56
CA MET A 373 1.38 -16.22 -27.76
C MET A 373 2.70 -15.55 -27.35
N ARG A 374 3.84 -16.10 -27.78
CA ARG A 374 5.17 -15.56 -27.47
C ARG A 374 5.35 -14.16 -28.06
N ARG A 375 6.30 -13.41 -27.50
CA ARG A 375 6.65 -12.03 -27.90
C ARG A 375 5.56 -10.98 -27.64
N ARG A 376 4.46 -11.34 -26.97
CA ARG A 376 3.42 -10.40 -26.47
C ARG A 376 3.70 -9.85 -25.06
N GLY A 377 4.86 -10.15 -24.47
CA GLY A 377 5.20 -9.70 -23.10
C GLY A 377 4.69 -10.59 -21.96
N ILE A 378 4.02 -11.70 -22.26
CA ILE A 378 3.40 -12.60 -21.26
C ILE A 378 4.40 -13.11 -20.22
N ALA A 379 5.57 -13.61 -20.65
CA ALA A 379 6.60 -14.12 -19.74
C ALA A 379 7.14 -13.04 -18.79
N ARG A 380 7.37 -11.81 -19.30
CA ARG A 380 7.75 -10.66 -18.47
C ARG A 380 6.67 -10.37 -17.44
N GLY A 381 5.42 -10.37 -17.87
CA GLY A 381 4.28 -10.20 -16.99
C GLY A 381 4.23 -11.26 -15.90
N LEU A 382 4.36 -12.54 -16.23
CA LEU A 382 4.34 -13.63 -15.25
C LEU A 382 5.48 -13.52 -14.23
N LEU A 383 6.70 -13.23 -14.70
CA LEU A 383 7.88 -13.05 -13.86
C LEU A 383 7.73 -11.88 -12.90
N ALA A 384 7.12 -10.77 -13.32
CA ALA A 384 6.85 -9.63 -12.44
C ALA A 384 5.90 -10.02 -11.29
N ARG A 385 4.87 -10.85 -11.53
CA ARG A 385 3.95 -11.28 -10.47
C ARG A 385 4.60 -12.29 -9.52
N VAL A 386 5.37 -13.24 -10.05
CA VAL A 386 6.19 -14.15 -9.22
C VAL A 386 7.16 -13.35 -8.35
N ALA A 387 7.79 -12.32 -8.91
CA ALA A 387 8.69 -11.44 -8.19
C ALA A 387 7.97 -10.58 -7.14
N ALA A 388 6.76 -10.11 -7.42
CA ALA A 388 5.94 -9.37 -6.47
C ALA A 388 5.57 -10.22 -5.24
N ASP A 389 5.01 -11.42 -5.44
CA ASP A 389 4.70 -12.32 -4.31
C ASP A 389 5.97 -12.75 -3.56
N ALA A 390 7.08 -12.97 -4.28
CA ALA A 390 8.35 -13.28 -3.65
C ALA A 390 8.83 -12.14 -2.74
N ARG A 391 8.69 -10.88 -3.18
CA ARG A 391 9.02 -9.69 -2.39
C ARG A 391 8.18 -9.62 -1.12
N ASP A 392 6.87 -9.86 -1.24
CA ASP A 392 5.95 -9.88 -0.11
C ASP A 392 6.31 -10.99 0.90
N LEU A 393 6.90 -12.08 0.43
CA LEU A 393 7.39 -13.20 1.24
C LEU A 393 8.85 -13.05 1.71
N GLY A 394 9.43 -11.85 1.55
CA GLY A 394 10.74 -11.50 2.09
C GLY A 394 11.93 -11.79 1.17
N ALA A 395 11.69 -12.11 -0.11
CA ALA A 395 12.77 -12.21 -1.08
C ALA A 395 13.30 -10.82 -1.47
N SER A 396 14.61 -10.72 -1.68
CA SER A 396 15.30 -9.50 -2.12
C SER A 396 15.94 -9.62 -3.50
N SER A 397 16.10 -10.85 -4.00
CA SER A 397 16.67 -11.17 -5.31
C SER A 397 16.04 -12.45 -5.88
N CYS A 398 16.30 -12.71 -7.16
CA CYS A 398 15.92 -13.97 -7.80
C CYS A 398 17.08 -14.64 -8.52
N SER A 399 17.02 -15.96 -8.59
CA SER A 399 17.92 -16.80 -9.39
C SER A 399 17.14 -17.76 -10.27
N LEU A 400 17.76 -18.23 -11.35
CA LEU A 400 17.19 -19.23 -12.25
C LEU A 400 18.25 -20.02 -13.02
N GLU A 401 17.84 -21.19 -13.50
CA GLU A 401 18.58 -21.99 -14.47
C GLU A 401 17.88 -21.97 -15.84
N VAL A 402 18.61 -21.59 -16.89
CA VAL A 402 18.10 -21.54 -18.27
C VAL A 402 18.98 -22.33 -19.23
N ARG A 403 18.37 -23.08 -20.15
CA ARG A 403 19.05 -23.83 -21.22
C ARG A 403 20.06 -22.96 -21.97
N ALA A 404 21.29 -23.45 -22.14
CA ALA A 404 22.37 -22.75 -22.82
C ALA A 404 22.01 -22.38 -24.27
N GLY A 405 21.21 -23.21 -24.95
CA GLY A 405 20.69 -22.96 -26.29
C GLY A 405 19.48 -22.02 -26.35
N ASN A 406 18.88 -21.64 -25.22
CA ASN A 406 17.69 -20.77 -25.19
C ASN A 406 18.04 -19.28 -25.14
N ALA A 407 18.62 -18.77 -26.24
CA ALA A 407 19.03 -17.37 -26.36
C ALA A 407 17.88 -16.38 -26.15
N GLY A 408 16.64 -16.75 -26.51
CA GLY A 408 15.47 -15.91 -26.33
C GLY A 408 15.11 -15.68 -24.86
N ALA A 409 15.16 -16.74 -24.04
CA ALA A 409 14.94 -16.63 -22.60
C ALA A 409 16.09 -15.89 -21.90
N GLN A 410 17.34 -16.20 -22.25
CA GLN A 410 18.51 -15.50 -21.71
C GLN A 410 18.44 -13.98 -21.97
N ALA A 411 18.04 -13.57 -23.18
CA ALA A 411 17.84 -12.15 -23.50
C ALA A 411 16.70 -11.49 -22.71
N LEU A 412 15.60 -12.23 -22.46
CA LEU A 412 14.51 -11.76 -21.59
C LEU A 412 15.01 -11.51 -20.17
N TYR A 413 15.72 -12.47 -19.58
CA TYR A 413 16.23 -12.38 -18.22
C TYR A 413 17.28 -11.27 -18.06
N ALA A 414 18.17 -11.12 -19.04
CA ALA A 414 19.12 -10.00 -19.08
C ALA A 414 18.39 -8.64 -19.11
N ALA A 415 17.31 -8.53 -19.89
CA ALA A 415 16.47 -7.33 -19.94
C ALA A 415 15.61 -7.11 -18.69
N LEU A 416 15.64 -8.03 -17.72
CA LEU A 416 15.06 -7.89 -16.38
C LEU A 416 16.14 -7.62 -15.32
N GLY A 417 17.40 -7.44 -15.73
CA GLY A 417 18.51 -7.14 -14.83
C GLY A 417 19.26 -8.36 -14.30
N LEU A 418 18.93 -9.58 -14.75
CA LEU A 418 19.66 -10.78 -14.33
C LEU A 418 20.97 -10.92 -15.10
N ALA A 419 22.05 -11.22 -14.40
CA ALA A 419 23.38 -11.47 -14.95
C ALA A 419 23.71 -12.96 -14.91
N ALA A 420 24.45 -13.45 -15.91
CA ALA A 420 24.96 -14.81 -15.92
C ALA A 420 26.10 -14.96 -14.89
N LEU A 421 25.96 -15.92 -13.97
CA LEU A 421 26.96 -16.20 -12.94
C LEU A 421 27.84 -17.40 -13.28
N GLY A 422 27.32 -18.35 -14.05
CA GLY A 422 28.04 -19.58 -14.38
C GLY A 422 27.22 -20.55 -15.21
N VAL A 423 27.78 -21.73 -15.45
CA VAL A 423 27.14 -22.81 -16.21
C VAL A 423 27.19 -24.11 -15.41
N ARG A 424 26.04 -24.77 -15.26
CA ARG A 424 25.92 -26.14 -14.74
C ARG A 424 25.98 -27.12 -15.91
N PRO A 425 27.04 -27.96 -16.00
CA PRO A 425 27.17 -28.90 -17.10
C PRO A 425 26.17 -30.06 -16.97
N ARG A 426 25.54 -30.45 -18.08
CA ARG A 426 24.58 -31.58 -18.18
C ARG A 426 23.48 -31.53 -17.12
N TYR A 427 22.87 -30.36 -16.96
CA TYR A 427 21.84 -30.12 -15.96
C TYR A 427 20.48 -30.68 -16.38
N TYR A 428 20.10 -30.49 -17.64
CA TYR A 428 18.82 -30.94 -18.17
C TYR A 428 18.84 -32.44 -18.50
N SER A 429 17.66 -33.07 -18.51
CA SER A 429 17.51 -34.53 -18.70
C SER A 429 18.02 -35.06 -20.05
N ASP A 430 18.11 -34.21 -21.06
CA ASP A 430 18.71 -34.49 -22.37
C ASP A 430 20.23 -34.26 -22.42
N GLY A 431 20.84 -33.85 -21.30
CA GLY A 431 22.27 -33.58 -21.17
C GLY A 431 22.68 -32.17 -21.57
N GLU A 432 21.74 -31.26 -21.84
CA GLU A 432 22.06 -29.85 -22.10
C GLU A 432 22.55 -29.13 -20.83
N ASP A 433 23.47 -28.19 -21.00
CA ASP A 433 23.97 -27.32 -19.94
C ASP A 433 22.94 -26.25 -19.56
N ALA A 434 22.95 -25.83 -18.29
CA ALA A 434 22.15 -24.70 -17.81
C ALA A 434 23.04 -23.51 -17.47
N VAL A 435 22.71 -22.33 -17.99
CA VAL A 435 23.27 -21.05 -17.54
C VAL A 435 22.54 -20.64 -16.26
N ILE A 436 23.30 -20.40 -15.20
CA ILE A 436 22.79 -19.86 -13.94
C ILE A 436 22.75 -18.34 -14.08
N MET A 437 21.58 -17.74 -13.87
CA MET A 437 21.41 -16.29 -13.86
C MET A 437 20.86 -15.83 -12.52
N GLU A 438 21.35 -14.69 -12.02
CA GLU A 438 20.89 -14.07 -10.77
C GLU A 438 20.77 -12.56 -10.95
N GLY A 439 19.83 -11.94 -10.25
CA GLY A 439 19.63 -10.50 -10.30
C GLY A 439 18.56 -10.00 -9.32
N PRO A 440 18.21 -8.71 -9.42
CA PRO A 440 17.13 -8.15 -8.62
C PRO A 440 15.79 -8.79 -9.01
N LEU A 441 14.80 -8.68 -8.12
CA LEU A 441 13.42 -9.09 -8.40
C LEU A 441 12.84 -8.27 -9.57
N PRO A 442 12.42 -8.90 -10.69
CA PRO A 442 11.78 -8.23 -11.81
C PRO A 442 10.61 -7.32 -11.40
N GLN A 443 10.49 -6.15 -12.02
CA GLN A 443 9.34 -5.24 -11.85
C GLN A 443 8.40 -5.32 -13.07
N GLY A 444 7.10 -5.11 -12.84
CA GLY A 444 6.13 -4.96 -13.93
C GLY A 444 6.29 -3.65 -14.70
N LEU A 445 5.68 -3.57 -15.89
CA LEU A 445 5.46 -2.27 -16.54
C LEU A 445 4.36 -1.56 -15.73
N HIS A 446 4.61 -0.33 -15.27
CA HIS A 446 3.70 0.43 -14.39
C HIS A 446 3.43 -0.25 -13.04
N ASP A 447 4.44 -0.91 -12.48
CA ASP A 447 4.38 -1.55 -11.16
C ASP A 447 4.96 -0.61 -10.11
N VAL A 448 4.10 -0.06 -9.25
CA VAL A 448 4.51 0.67 -8.06
C VAL A 448 4.18 -0.20 -6.85
N ALA A 449 5.19 -0.89 -6.31
CA ALA A 449 5.06 -1.73 -5.11
C ALA A 449 4.08 -2.93 -5.20
N GLY A 450 3.98 -3.55 -6.37
CA GLY A 450 3.05 -4.66 -6.64
C GLY A 450 1.62 -4.19 -6.94
N MET A 451 1.40 -2.89 -7.12
CA MET A 451 0.10 -2.31 -7.48
C MET A 451 0.07 -1.91 -8.94
N GLU A 452 -1.09 -2.15 -9.57
CA GLU A 452 -1.36 -1.63 -10.90
C GLU A 452 -1.58 -0.12 -10.81
N LEU A 453 -0.85 0.61 -11.66
CA LEU A 453 -0.92 2.06 -11.74
C LEU A 453 -1.84 2.44 -12.91
N HIS A 454 -2.86 3.24 -12.60
CA HIS A 454 -3.82 3.81 -13.53
C HIS A 454 -3.52 5.30 -13.70
N VAL A 455 -3.23 5.72 -14.92
CA VAL A 455 -3.11 7.14 -15.29
C VAL A 455 -4.39 7.57 -15.98
N HIS A 456 -5.02 8.62 -15.46
CA HIS A 456 -6.19 9.22 -16.09
C HIS A 456 -5.78 10.37 -17.01
N ASP A 457 -6.42 10.48 -18.17
CA ASP A 457 -6.15 11.55 -19.15
C ASP A 457 -6.38 12.94 -18.54
N ALA A 458 -5.55 13.90 -18.93
CA ALA A 458 -5.70 15.30 -18.53
C ALA A 458 -7.07 15.87 -18.94
N MET A 459 -7.65 16.67 -18.05
CA MET A 459 -8.98 17.22 -18.23
C MET A 459 -8.98 18.60 -18.90
N GLY A 460 -8.85 18.59 -20.23
CA GLY A 460 -8.84 19.80 -21.05
C GLY A 460 -7.43 20.14 -21.56
N GLU A 461 -7.29 21.31 -22.21
CA GLU A 461 -5.97 21.78 -22.62
C GLU A 461 -5.18 22.19 -21.37
N ALA A 462 -4.12 21.43 -21.05
CA ALA A 462 -3.21 21.74 -19.96
C ALA A 462 -2.67 23.16 -20.14
N SER A 463 -2.93 24.02 -19.15
CA SER A 463 -2.39 25.36 -19.09
C SER A 463 -1.42 25.45 -17.92
N ALA A 464 -0.34 26.21 -18.04
CA ALA A 464 0.55 26.48 -16.92
C ALA A 464 -0.02 27.55 -15.97
N ALA A 465 -1.36 27.64 -15.83
CA ALA A 465 -2.01 28.62 -14.96
C ALA A 465 -1.71 28.31 -13.50
N ARG A 466 -1.23 29.31 -12.78
CA ARG A 466 -0.90 29.20 -11.36
C ARG A 466 -2.17 29.43 -10.52
N PRO A 467 -2.33 28.76 -9.35
CA PRO A 467 -1.35 27.85 -8.72
C PRO A 467 -1.31 26.45 -9.34
N LEU A 468 -0.16 25.77 -9.25
CA LEU A 468 -0.02 24.33 -9.41
C LEU A 468 -0.05 23.66 -8.05
N ILE A 469 -1.00 22.76 -7.82
CA ILE A 469 -1.20 22.11 -6.52
C ILE A 469 -1.12 20.59 -6.72
N LEU A 470 -0.23 19.94 -5.97
CA LEU A 470 -0.22 18.48 -5.85
C LEU A 470 -1.15 18.06 -4.71
N ALA A 471 -2.06 17.13 -4.97
CA ALA A 471 -2.87 16.49 -3.96
C ALA A 471 -2.55 15.00 -3.84
N ILE A 472 -2.66 14.47 -2.63
CA ILE A 472 -2.40 13.05 -2.31
C ILE A 472 -3.62 12.46 -1.62
N GLU A 473 -4.02 11.25 -2.05
CA GLU A 473 -5.10 10.47 -1.44
C GLU A 473 -4.53 9.11 -0.99
N SER A 474 -4.78 8.76 0.28
CA SER A 474 -4.31 7.52 0.91
C SER A 474 -5.20 7.12 2.11
N SER A 475 -6.51 7.34 2.00
CA SER A 475 -7.45 7.12 3.09
C SER A 475 -7.79 5.65 3.34
N CYS A 476 -7.71 4.80 2.30
CA CYS A 476 -8.12 3.41 2.36
C CYS A 476 -7.16 2.44 1.65
N ASP A 477 -7.44 2.04 0.40
CA ASP A 477 -6.68 1.03 -0.36
C ASP A 477 -6.18 1.52 -1.73
N GLU A 478 -6.42 2.78 -2.08
CA GLU A 478 -5.79 3.48 -3.20
C GLU A 478 -4.72 4.46 -2.72
N THR A 479 -3.54 4.43 -3.37
CA THR A 479 -2.53 5.50 -3.25
C THR A 479 -2.60 6.34 -4.50
N ALA A 480 -3.02 7.61 -4.40
CA ALA A 480 -3.17 8.46 -5.57
C ALA A 480 -2.49 9.81 -5.40
N ALA A 481 -2.06 10.39 -6.53
CA ALA A 481 -1.55 11.74 -6.62
C ALA A 481 -2.08 12.44 -7.87
N ALA A 482 -2.41 13.73 -7.75
CA ALA A 482 -2.92 14.54 -8.86
C ALA A 482 -2.38 15.96 -8.80
N VAL A 483 -2.12 16.54 -9.98
CA VAL A 483 -1.74 17.95 -10.14
C VAL A 483 -2.90 18.71 -10.77
N VAL A 484 -3.32 19.80 -10.13
CA VAL A 484 -4.33 20.74 -10.65
C VAL A 484 -3.71 22.12 -10.89
N ASP A 485 -4.15 22.80 -11.95
CA ASP A 485 -3.77 24.17 -12.26
C ASP A 485 -4.77 25.21 -11.69
N GLY A 486 -4.43 26.50 -11.85
CA GLY A 486 -5.24 27.60 -11.33
C GLY A 486 -6.62 27.78 -11.98
N ASN A 487 -6.87 27.11 -13.12
CA ASN A 487 -8.18 27.10 -13.78
C ASN A 487 -9.06 25.93 -13.31
N GLY A 488 -8.53 25.04 -12.47
CA GLY A 488 -9.20 23.81 -12.06
C GLY A 488 -9.03 22.66 -13.06
N THR A 489 -8.08 22.76 -14.00
CA THR A 489 -7.74 21.68 -14.91
C THR A 489 -6.84 20.67 -14.21
N LEU A 490 -7.25 19.39 -14.20
CA LEU A 490 -6.40 18.28 -13.77
C LEU A 490 -5.35 18.01 -14.86
N ILE A 491 -4.10 18.31 -14.54
CA ILE A 491 -2.93 18.14 -15.42
C ILE A 491 -2.45 16.69 -15.40
N ALA A 492 -2.52 16.05 -14.23
CA ALA A 492 -2.24 14.63 -14.03
C ALA A 492 -3.12 14.09 -12.90
N ASP A 493 -3.53 12.82 -13.00
CA ASP A 493 -4.20 12.08 -11.94
C ASP A 493 -3.80 10.60 -12.05
N VAL A 494 -3.09 10.12 -11.03
CA VAL A 494 -2.43 8.82 -11.01
C VAL A 494 -2.90 8.05 -9.77
N VAL A 495 -3.34 6.81 -9.97
CA VAL A 495 -3.89 5.95 -8.91
C VAL A 495 -3.19 4.60 -8.93
N ALA A 496 -2.55 4.22 -7.82
CA ALA A 496 -2.08 2.86 -7.58
C ALA A 496 -3.05 2.12 -6.66
N SER A 497 -3.67 1.05 -7.16
CA SER A 497 -4.74 0.32 -6.43
C SER A 497 -4.24 -0.95 -5.75
N GLN A 498 -4.65 -1.15 -4.50
CA GLN A 498 -4.37 -2.37 -3.73
C GLN A 498 -5.52 -3.41 -3.82
N ILE A 499 -6.55 -3.17 -4.64
CA ILE A 499 -7.75 -4.03 -4.70
C ILE A 499 -7.39 -5.50 -4.94
N ASP A 500 -6.54 -5.76 -5.95
CA ASP A 500 -6.09 -7.11 -6.29
C ASP A 500 -5.32 -7.78 -5.15
N PHE A 501 -4.56 -6.98 -4.40
CA PHE A 501 -3.84 -7.46 -3.23
C PHE A 501 -4.82 -7.86 -2.12
N HIS A 502 -5.81 -7.01 -1.80
CA HIS A 502 -6.77 -7.26 -0.72
C HIS A 502 -7.83 -8.31 -1.06
N ALA A 503 -8.06 -8.59 -2.34
CA ALA A 503 -9.00 -9.60 -2.80
C ALA A 503 -8.75 -10.99 -2.17
N ARG A 504 -7.47 -11.36 -1.93
CA ARG A 504 -7.09 -12.64 -1.29
C ARG A 504 -7.58 -12.77 0.16
N PHE A 505 -7.78 -11.65 0.86
CA PHE A 505 -8.30 -11.58 2.23
C PHE A 505 -9.82 -11.39 2.27
N GLY A 506 -10.45 -11.11 1.12
CA GLY A 506 -11.88 -10.86 0.98
C GLY A 506 -12.33 -9.55 1.63
N GLY A 507 -11.47 -8.53 1.55
CA GLY A 507 -11.69 -7.17 2.06
C GLY A 507 -10.37 -6.49 2.47
N VAL A 508 -10.39 -5.18 2.62
CA VAL A 508 -9.21 -4.38 2.99
C VAL A 508 -8.69 -4.78 4.38
N VAL A 509 -7.39 -5.09 4.46
CA VAL A 509 -6.66 -5.30 5.72
C VAL A 509 -5.92 -4.02 6.10
N PRO A 510 -6.34 -3.28 7.15
CA PRO A 510 -5.81 -1.94 7.42
C PRO A 510 -4.29 -1.88 7.61
N GLU A 511 -3.72 -2.88 8.27
CA GLU A 511 -2.29 -2.95 8.54
C GLU A 511 -1.48 -3.14 7.26
N ILE A 512 -1.97 -3.94 6.31
CA ILE A 512 -1.28 -4.14 5.04
C ILE A 512 -1.48 -2.93 4.12
N ALA A 513 -2.68 -2.35 4.13
CA ALA A 513 -2.95 -1.15 3.33
C ALA A 513 -1.99 -0.02 3.67
N SER A 514 -1.75 0.20 4.96
CA SER A 514 -0.76 1.16 5.47
C SER A 514 0.67 0.87 4.96
N ARG A 515 1.05 -0.40 4.78
CA ARG A 515 2.38 -0.78 4.25
C ARG A 515 2.49 -0.46 2.76
N LYS A 516 1.47 -0.81 1.99
CA LYS A 516 1.42 -0.56 0.55
C LYS A 516 1.45 0.93 0.23
N HIS A 517 0.80 1.79 1.00
CA HIS A 517 0.97 3.24 0.84
C HIS A 517 2.43 3.70 1.02
N ILE A 518 3.15 3.20 2.04
CA ILE A 518 4.57 3.57 2.25
C ILE A 518 5.45 3.12 1.08
N GLU A 519 5.16 1.94 0.54
CA GLU A 519 5.89 1.38 -0.59
C GLU A 519 5.64 2.19 -1.88
N ALA A 520 4.44 2.72 -2.07
CA ALA A 520 4.06 3.37 -3.34
C ALA A 520 4.09 4.89 -3.39
N ILE A 521 3.95 5.57 -2.25
CA ILE A 521 3.65 7.01 -2.24
C ILE A 521 4.66 7.87 -3.02
N CYS A 522 5.96 7.56 -2.97
CA CYS A 522 6.97 8.25 -3.79
C CYS A 522 6.74 7.99 -5.28
N GLY A 523 6.69 6.72 -5.70
CA GLY A 523 6.55 6.35 -7.11
C GLY A 523 5.26 6.87 -7.75
N VAL A 524 4.17 6.94 -6.98
CA VAL A 524 2.91 7.56 -7.43
C VAL A 524 3.09 9.07 -7.65
N CYS A 525 3.79 9.77 -6.76
CA CYS A 525 4.07 11.20 -6.93
C CYS A 525 5.05 11.47 -8.08
N ASP A 526 6.08 10.64 -8.24
CA ASP A 526 7.07 10.75 -9.31
C ASP A 526 6.40 10.57 -10.68
N GLU A 527 5.58 9.51 -10.84
CA GLU A 527 4.78 9.30 -12.05
C GLU A 527 3.82 10.47 -12.29
N CYS A 528 3.17 11.00 -11.25
CA CYS A 528 2.29 12.16 -11.36
C CYS A 528 3.04 13.40 -11.89
N PHE A 529 4.28 13.64 -11.43
CA PHE A 529 5.12 14.70 -11.95
C PHE A 529 5.58 14.47 -13.39
N ASP A 530 5.93 13.24 -13.76
CA ASP A 530 6.33 12.90 -15.13
C ASP A 530 5.16 13.11 -16.12
N VAL A 531 3.96 12.64 -15.76
CA VAL A 531 2.73 12.86 -16.53
C VAL A 531 2.43 14.36 -16.63
N ALA A 532 2.54 15.09 -15.51
CA ALA A 532 2.28 16.54 -15.51
C ALA A 532 3.31 17.33 -16.32
N ALA A 533 4.59 16.96 -16.24
CA ALA A 533 5.66 17.58 -17.01
C ALA A 533 5.44 17.41 -18.51
N ALA A 534 5.07 16.19 -18.94
CA ALA A 534 4.73 15.89 -20.32
C ALA A 534 3.52 16.71 -20.81
N ALA A 535 2.46 16.81 -19.99
CA ALA A 535 1.27 17.59 -20.31
C ALA A 535 1.55 19.10 -20.41
N LEU A 536 2.43 19.63 -19.56
CA LEU A 536 2.84 21.04 -19.56
C LEU A 536 3.90 21.36 -20.61
N GLY A 537 4.48 20.35 -21.28
CA GLY A 537 5.57 20.52 -22.25
C GLY A 537 6.88 21.01 -21.61
N VAL A 538 7.12 20.69 -20.34
CA VAL A 538 8.36 21.00 -19.62
C VAL A 538 9.21 19.74 -19.48
N GLU A 539 10.53 19.90 -19.35
CA GLU A 539 11.45 18.75 -19.24
C GLU A 539 11.25 17.96 -17.94
N ARG A 540 10.94 18.67 -16.85
CA ARG A 540 10.77 18.09 -15.52
C ARG A 540 9.92 19.01 -14.65
N LEU A 541 9.08 18.42 -13.81
CA LEU A 541 8.36 19.09 -12.74
C LEU A 541 8.90 18.58 -11.40
N THR A 542 9.13 19.48 -10.46
CA THR A 542 9.63 19.14 -9.12
C THR A 542 8.73 19.69 -8.03
N TRP A 543 8.94 19.23 -6.80
CA TRP A 543 8.23 19.76 -5.63
C TRP A 543 8.31 21.28 -5.52
N ARG A 544 9.46 21.90 -5.81
CA ARG A 544 9.66 23.35 -5.73
C ARG A 544 8.95 24.14 -6.83
N ASP A 545 8.48 23.46 -7.88
CA ASP A 545 7.69 24.09 -8.94
C ASP A 545 6.20 24.20 -8.57
N LEU A 546 5.77 23.64 -7.43
CA LEU A 546 4.40 23.71 -6.95
C LEU A 546 4.15 24.99 -6.13
N ASP A 547 2.88 25.34 -5.94
CA ASP A 547 2.45 26.45 -5.10
C ASP A 547 1.85 25.98 -3.76
N SER A 548 1.45 24.71 -3.66
CA SER A 548 0.99 24.06 -2.41
C SER A 548 0.97 22.54 -2.53
N VAL A 549 0.97 21.86 -1.38
CA VAL A 549 0.76 20.41 -1.27
C VAL A 549 -0.48 20.14 -0.45
N ALA A 550 -1.35 19.27 -0.94
CA ALA A 550 -2.58 18.87 -0.30
C ALA A 550 -2.62 17.37 -0.03
N VAL A 551 -3.34 16.97 1.02
CA VAL A 551 -3.51 15.56 1.35
C VAL A 551 -4.84 15.31 2.05
N THR A 552 -5.40 14.13 1.81
CA THR A 552 -6.52 13.64 2.60
C THR A 552 -6.10 13.37 4.04
N TYR A 553 -6.69 14.08 5.01
CA TYR A 553 -6.39 13.90 6.44
C TYR A 553 -7.48 13.11 7.19
N ALA A 554 -8.71 13.07 6.66
CA ALA A 554 -9.87 12.43 7.28
C ALA A 554 -11.07 12.35 6.34
N PRO A 555 -12.10 11.53 6.63
CA PRO A 555 -12.00 10.30 7.42
C PRO A 555 -11.30 9.19 6.65
N GLY A 556 -10.97 8.09 7.32
CA GLY A 556 -10.29 6.95 6.69
C GLY A 556 -9.61 6.01 7.68
N LEU A 557 -8.88 5.03 7.16
CA LEU A 557 -8.06 4.14 7.97
C LEU A 557 -6.88 4.94 8.55
N VAL A 558 -6.85 5.13 9.87
CA VAL A 558 -5.82 5.98 10.51
C VAL A 558 -4.39 5.57 10.16
N GLY A 559 -4.13 4.27 10.00
CA GLY A 559 -2.81 3.78 9.60
C GLY A 559 -2.42 4.19 8.18
N ALA A 560 -3.37 4.27 7.26
CA ALA A 560 -3.19 4.69 5.88
C ALA A 560 -3.09 6.23 5.78
N LEU A 561 -4.01 6.96 6.43
CA LEU A 561 -4.02 8.42 6.46
C LEU A 561 -2.71 9.00 7.01
N VAL A 562 -2.16 8.41 8.07
CA VAL A 562 -0.90 8.87 8.66
C VAL A 562 0.26 8.81 7.66
N VAL A 563 0.26 7.85 6.72
CA VAL A 563 1.30 7.77 5.69
C VAL A 563 1.24 8.98 4.77
N GLY A 564 0.07 9.25 4.18
CA GLY A 564 -0.13 10.42 3.32
C GLY A 564 0.17 11.72 4.06
N VAL A 565 -0.41 11.91 5.25
CA VAL A 565 -0.23 13.14 6.04
C VAL A 565 1.24 13.38 6.39
N ALA A 566 1.95 12.37 6.90
CA ALA A 566 3.36 12.51 7.27
C ALA A 566 4.25 12.81 6.04
N PHE A 567 4.01 12.12 4.92
CA PHE A 567 4.74 12.34 3.67
C PHE A 567 4.49 13.74 3.11
N ALA A 568 3.23 14.14 2.96
CA ALA A 568 2.85 15.43 2.41
C ALA A 568 3.37 16.60 3.27
N LYS A 569 3.33 16.47 4.60
CA LYS A 569 3.95 17.46 5.49
C LYS A 569 5.47 17.52 5.33
N GLY A 570 6.14 16.37 5.25
CA GLY A 570 7.58 16.30 5.03
C GLY A 570 8.00 17.01 3.74
N ALA A 571 7.26 16.75 2.65
CA ALA A 571 7.49 17.38 1.36
C ALA A 571 7.18 18.89 1.38
N ALA A 572 6.04 19.29 1.95
CA ALA A 572 5.66 20.69 2.09
C ALA A 572 6.68 21.48 2.91
N TRP A 573 7.12 20.95 4.06
CA TRP A 573 8.15 21.57 4.89
C TRP A 573 9.48 21.74 4.14
N ALA A 574 9.92 20.70 3.42
CA ALA A 574 11.23 20.73 2.78
C ALA A 574 11.26 21.58 1.49
N ALA A 575 10.14 21.68 0.78
CA ALA A 575 9.97 22.57 -0.38
C ALA A 575 9.53 24.01 0.00
N ASP A 576 9.31 24.29 1.29
CA ASP A 576 8.76 25.55 1.82
C ASP A 576 7.41 25.93 1.21
N LEU A 577 6.50 24.95 1.12
CA LEU A 577 5.17 25.10 0.54
C LEU A 577 4.07 25.12 1.60
N PRO A 578 2.97 25.86 1.35
CA PRO A 578 1.75 25.74 2.14
C PRO A 578 1.20 24.31 2.10
N PHE A 579 0.72 23.85 3.27
CA PHE A 579 0.14 22.52 3.47
C PHE A 579 -1.38 22.61 3.61
N ILE A 580 -2.12 21.77 2.88
CA ILE A 580 -3.59 21.76 2.88
C ILE A 580 -4.08 20.36 3.29
N GLY A 581 -4.78 20.26 4.41
CA GLY A 581 -5.58 19.06 4.71
C GLY A 581 -6.90 19.11 3.95
N VAL A 582 -7.34 18.00 3.37
CA VAL A 582 -8.65 17.89 2.71
C VAL A 582 -9.48 16.78 3.34
N ASN A 583 -10.78 17.03 3.51
CA ASN A 583 -11.72 16.00 3.93
C ASN A 583 -12.07 15.12 2.73
N HIS A 584 -11.83 13.80 2.85
CA HIS A 584 -12.09 12.80 1.83
C HIS A 584 -13.52 12.85 1.28
N LEU A 585 -14.51 13.03 2.17
CA LEU A 585 -15.92 13.09 1.78
C LEU A 585 -16.20 14.35 0.96
N GLU A 586 -15.55 15.47 1.29
CA GLU A 586 -15.63 16.69 0.49
C GLU A 586 -15.03 16.47 -0.90
N GLY A 587 -13.94 15.71 -1.02
CA GLY A 587 -13.42 15.24 -2.30
C GLY A 587 -14.51 14.59 -3.16
N HIS A 588 -15.24 13.61 -2.62
CA HIS A 588 -16.33 12.92 -3.34
C HIS A 588 -17.48 13.86 -3.76
N LEU A 589 -17.69 14.99 -3.08
CA LEU A 589 -18.61 16.04 -3.55
C LEU A 589 -18.04 16.73 -4.80
N TYR A 590 -16.75 17.07 -4.78
CA TYR A 590 -16.03 17.73 -5.87
C TYR A 590 -15.77 16.83 -7.08
N ALA A 591 -15.81 15.51 -6.93
CA ALA A 591 -15.75 14.58 -8.07
C ALA A 591 -16.82 14.88 -9.15
N ASN A 592 -17.92 15.55 -8.78
CA ASN A 592 -18.92 16.01 -9.74
C ASN A 592 -18.44 17.18 -10.63
N LYS A 593 -17.51 18.03 -10.16
CA LYS A 593 -16.90 19.10 -10.98
C LYS A 593 -16.04 18.53 -12.11
N ILE A 594 -15.45 17.35 -11.91
CA ILE A 594 -14.70 16.62 -12.93
C ILE A 594 -15.64 16.31 -14.11
N GLY A 595 -16.82 15.72 -13.86
CA GLY A 595 -17.78 15.39 -14.92
C GLY A 595 -18.55 16.58 -15.49
N ALA A 596 -18.76 17.62 -14.68
CA ALA A 596 -19.52 18.81 -15.03
C ALA A 596 -18.86 20.07 -14.44
N PRO A 597 -17.89 20.68 -15.16
CA PRO A 597 -17.16 21.84 -14.66
C PRO A 597 -18.02 23.09 -14.38
N ASP A 598 -19.22 23.16 -14.97
CA ASP A 598 -20.19 24.25 -14.74
C ASP A 598 -21.09 24.03 -13.52
N PHE A 599 -20.88 22.94 -12.78
CA PHE A 599 -21.68 22.59 -11.60
C PHE A 599 -21.40 23.55 -10.43
N GLU A 600 -22.48 24.11 -9.87
CA GLU A 600 -22.43 24.98 -8.70
C GLU A 600 -23.51 24.60 -7.66
N PRO A 601 -23.24 24.76 -6.35
CA PRO A 601 -24.24 24.70 -5.28
C PRO A 601 -25.32 25.77 -5.45
N PRO A 602 -26.52 25.62 -4.87
CA PRO A 602 -26.90 24.60 -3.89
C PRO A 602 -27.33 23.27 -4.53
N ALA A 603 -26.97 22.15 -3.88
CA ALA A 603 -27.30 20.81 -4.33
C ALA A 603 -27.61 19.86 -3.17
N VAL A 604 -28.34 18.79 -3.45
CA VAL A 604 -28.39 17.62 -2.56
C VAL A 604 -27.47 16.55 -3.14
N VAL A 605 -26.58 16.00 -2.32
CA VAL A 605 -25.62 14.97 -2.72
C VAL A 605 -25.95 13.67 -2.01
N SER A 606 -26.12 12.59 -2.78
CA SER A 606 -26.08 11.23 -2.24
C SER A 606 -24.64 10.73 -2.33
N LEU A 607 -23.95 10.67 -1.19
CA LEU A 607 -22.59 10.14 -1.10
C LEU A 607 -22.67 8.69 -0.63
N VAL A 608 -22.26 7.76 -1.49
CA VAL A 608 -22.40 6.32 -1.28
C VAL A 608 -21.08 5.63 -1.65
N SER A 609 -20.26 5.31 -0.66
CA SER A 609 -18.95 4.65 -0.83
C SER A 609 -18.89 3.31 -0.08
N GLY A 610 -17.70 2.70 -0.04
CA GLY A 610 -17.41 1.50 0.77
C GLY A 610 -17.81 1.68 2.23
N GLY A 611 -17.33 2.75 2.87
CA GLY A 611 -17.53 3.03 4.28
C GLY A 611 -18.56 4.12 4.62
N ASN A 612 -19.14 4.80 3.62
CA ASN A 612 -20.05 5.93 3.86
C ASN A 612 -21.36 5.82 3.09
N THR A 613 -22.45 6.25 3.71
CA THR A 613 -23.76 6.41 3.07
C THR A 613 -24.45 7.62 3.69
N LEU A 614 -24.45 8.72 2.95
CA LEU A 614 -24.89 10.03 3.41
C LEU A 614 -25.83 10.69 2.39
N LEU A 615 -26.76 11.49 2.90
CA LEU A 615 -27.45 12.53 2.15
C LEU A 615 -27.02 13.88 2.72
N VAL A 616 -26.44 14.70 1.87
CA VAL A 616 -25.83 15.97 2.25
C VAL A 616 -26.52 17.09 1.50
N HIS A 617 -26.91 18.15 2.19
CA HIS A 617 -27.29 19.41 1.58
C HIS A 617 -26.05 20.29 1.48
N MET A 618 -25.55 20.46 0.26
CA MET A 618 -24.47 21.39 -0.04
C MET A 618 -25.07 22.75 -0.33
N LYS A 619 -25.02 23.66 0.65
CA LYS A 619 -25.54 25.03 0.52
C LYS A 619 -24.60 25.91 -0.29
N GLY A 620 -23.30 25.67 -0.13
CA GLY A 620 -22.19 26.33 -0.82
C GLY A 620 -20.93 25.48 -0.73
N TRP A 621 -19.88 25.87 -1.44
CA TRP A 621 -18.56 25.23 -1.29
C TRP A 621 -18.03 25.48 0.13
N GLY A 622 -17.80 24.40 0.87
CA GLY A 622 -17.43 24.43 2.29
C GLY A 622 -18.57 24.71 3.28
N ASP A 623 -19.84 24.71 2.83
CA ASP A 623 -21.04 24.82 3.69
C ASP A 623 -21.97 23.62 3.44
N TYR A 624 -21.80 22.61 4.30
CA TYR A 624 -22.45 21.31 4.17
C TYR A 624 -23.32 21.02 5.40
N GLU A 625 -24.48 20.41 5.16
CA GLU A 625 -25.37 19.92 6.21
C GLU A 625 -25.70 18.45 5.94
N THR A 626 -25.30 17.56 6.85
CA THR A 626 -25.66 16.14 6.76
C THR A 626 -27.14 15.96 7.12
N LEU A 627 -27.98 15.72 6.12
CA LEU A 627 -29.41 15.50 6.31
C LEU A 627 -29.73 14.11 6.86
N GLY A 628 -28.91 13.13 6.50
CA GLY A 628 -29.07 11.74 6.94
C GLY A 628 -27.85 10.89 6.66
N ALA A 629 -27.59 9.95 7.55
CA ALA A 629 -26.49 9.00 7.46
C ALA A 629 -27.00 7.57 7.72
N THR A 630 -26.24 6.57 7.33
CA THR A 630 -26.46 5.19 7.83
C THR A 630 -26.24 5.14 9.33
N ILE A 631 -27.05 4.34 10.03
CA ILE A 631 -26.89 4.06 11.47
C ILE A 631 -26.16 2.73 11.72
N ASP A 632 -25.88 1.97 10.65
CA ASP A 632 -25.20 0.67 10.71
C ASP A 632 -24.22 0.49 9.54
N ASP A 633 -24.39 -0.53 8.68
CA ASP A 633 -23.52 -0.80 7.54
C ASP A 633 -23.71 0.29 6.48
N ALA A 634 -22.62 0.70 5.82
CA ALA A 634 -22.69 1.48 4.59
C ALA A 634 -23.15 0.59 3.41
N VAL A 635 -23.59 1.22 2.31
CA VAL A 635 -24.01 0.49 1.11
C VAL A 635 -22.86 -0.35 0.55
N GLY A 636 -21.68 0.22 0.32
CA GLY A 636 -20.56 -0.54 -0.23
C GLY A 636 -20.20 -1.74 0.65
N GLU A 637 -20.10 -1.54 1.96
CA GLU A 637 -19.89 -2.63 2.94
C GLU A 637 -20.98 -3.72 2.88
N ALA A 638 -22.25 -3.33 2.70
CA ALA A 638 -23.33 -4.30 2.54
C ALA A 638 -23.18 -5.13 1.25
N PHE A 639 -22.76 -4.50 0.15
CA PHE A 639 -22.44 -5.19 -1.11
C PHE A 639 -21.28 -6.18 -0.92
N ASP A 640 -20.20 -5.78 -0.26
CA ASP A 640 -19.04 -6.64 0.03
C ASP A 640 -19.42 -7.85 0.89
N LYS A 641 -20.20 -7.64 1.95
CA LYS A 641 -20.67 -8.73 2.82
C LYS A 641 -21.58 -9.71 2.08
N VAL A 642 -22.47 -9.23 1.22
CA VAL A 642 -23.35 -10.09 0.41
C VAL A 642 -22.56 -10.84 -0.65
N ALA A 643 -21.63 -10.19 -1.35
CA ALA A 643 -20.73 -10.83 -2.30
C ALA A 643 -19.94 -11.97 -1.64
N LYS A 644 -19.40 -11.72 -0.44
CA LYS A 644 -18.70 -12.73 0.37
C LYS A 644 -19.61 -13.91 0.75
N ALA A 645 -20.86 -13.66 1.16
CA ALA A 645 -21.81 -14.71 1.51
C ALA A 645 -22.19 -15.60 0.31
N LEU A 646 -22.20 -15.01 -0.89
CA LEU A 646 -22.44 -15.69 -2.16
C LEU A 646 -21.19 -16.36 -2.76
N GLY A 647 -20.00 -16.12 -2.20
CA GLY A 647 -18.74 -16.66 -2.72
C GLY A 647 -18.22 -15.94 -3.98
N LEU A 648 -18.62 -14.68 -4.18
CA LEU A 648 -18.29 -13.89 -5.38
C LEU A 648 -16.95 -13.15 -5.29
N GLY A 649 -16.32 -13.11 -4.11
CA GLY A 649 -15.05 -12.42 -3.87
C GLY A 649 -15.20 -10.94 -3.47
N TYR A 650 -14.10 -10.19 -3.64
CA TYR A 650 -13.96 -8.75 -3.41
C TYR A 650 -13.31 -8.12 -4.65
N PRO A 651 -13.69 -6.90 -5.08
CA PRO A 651 -14.67 -5.99 -4.47
C PRO A 651 -16.13 -6.37 -4.80
N GLY A 652 -17.02 -6.25 -3.81
CA GLY A 652 -18.40 -6.76 -3.86
C GLY A 652 -19.34 -5.95 -4.76
N GLY A 653 -19.16 -4.62 -4.81
CA GLY A 653 -19.98 -3.72 -5.62
C GLY A 653 -20.07 -4.14 -7.10
N PRO A 654 -18.93 -4.19 -7.83
CA PRO A 654 -18.91 -4.57 -9.24
C PRO A 654 -19.43 -6.00 -9.49
N VAL A 655 -19.06 -6.97 -8.66
CA VAL A 655 -19.43 -8.38 -8.88
C VAL A 655 -20.92 -8.62 -8.68
N ILE A 656 -21.52 -8.00 -7.65
CA ILE A 656 -22.98 -8.05 -7.44
C ILE A 656 -23.69 -7.37 -8.61
N SER A 657 -23.18 -6.23 -9.09
CA SER A 657 -23.80 -5.53 -10.22
C SER A 657 -23.78 -6.36 -11.52
N LYS A 658 -22.70 -7.09 -11.80
CA LYS A 658 -22.61 -8.00 -12.95
C LYS A 658 -23.63 -9.14 -12.84
N GLN A 659 -23.77 -9.75 -11.66
CA GLN A 659 -24.74 -10.83 -11.43
C GLN A 659 -26.20 -10.33 -11.47
N ALA A 660 -26.45 -9.16 -10.87
CA ALA A 660 -27.78 -8.54 -10.84
C ALA A 660 -28.34 -8.26 -12.25
N ALA A 661 -27.47 -7.92 -13.21
CA ALA A 661 -27.89 -7.69 -14.60
C ALA A 661 -28.47 -8.94 -15.29
N LEU A 662 -28.23 -10.13 -14.74
CA LEU A 662 -28.72 -11.40 -15.27
C LEU A 662 -29.97 -11.94 -14.54
N GLY A 663 -30.39 -11.29 -13.45
CA GLY A 663 -31.45 -11.76 -12.57
C GLY A 663 -32.72 -10.93 -12.64
N ASP A 664 -33.79 -11.45 -12.03
CA ASP A 664 -35.04 -10.71 -11.83
C ASP A 664 -34.99 -9.93 -10.50
N PRO A 665 -35.04 -8.58 -10.53
CA PRO A 665 -35.02 -7.75 -9.32
C PRO A 665 -36.26 -7.90 -8.42
N SER A 666 -37.30 -8.59 -8.90
CA SER A 666 -38.54 -8.87 -8.17
C SER A 666 -38.67 -10.31 -7.68
N ALA A 667 -37.68 -11.17 -7.97
CA ALA A 667 -37.73 -12.60 -7.62
C ALA A 667 -37.83 -12.84 -6.11
N ILE A 668 -37.13 -12.05 -5.30
CA ILE A 668 -37.04 -12.25 -3.85
C ILE A 668 -37.46 -10.96 -3.11
N PRO A 669 -38.48 -11.00 -2.24
CA PRO A 669 -38.99 -9.81 -1.57
C PRO A 669 -38.13 -9.43 -0.35
N PHE A 670 -36.91 -8.95 -0.59
CA PHE A 670 -36.04 -8.46 0.48
C PHE A 670 -36.57 -7.16 1.13
N PRO A 671 -36.30 -6.91 2.42
CA PRO A 671 -36.87 -5.78 3.13
C PRO A 671 -36.26 -4.43 2.69
N ARG A 672 -37.11 -3.42 2.49
CA ARG A 672 -36.69 -2.01 2.28
C ARG A 672 -36.69 -1.27 3.62
N ALA A 673 -35.64 -1.47 4.39
CA ALA A 673 -35.53 -0.93 5.75
C ALA A 673 -35.66 0.60 5.78
N MET A 674 -36.35 1.12 6.80
CA MET A 674 -36.56 2.57 7.03
C MET A 674 -37.21 3.35 5.88
N MET A 675 -37.80 2.69 4.87
CA MET A 675 -38.40 3.38 3.71
C MET A 675 -39.57 4.31 4.08
N HIS A 676 -40.29 3.98 5.15
CA HIS A 676 -41.47 4.72 5.64
C HIS A 676 -41.25 5.40 7.00
N SER A 677 -40.01 5.52 7.48
CA SER A 677 -39.70 6.13 8.78
C SER A 677 -40.01 7.63 8.84
N GLY A 678 -40.05 8.32 7.68
CA GLY A 678 -40.19 9.77 7.61
C GLY A 678 -38.90 10.56 7.84
N ASP A 679 -37.83 9.90 8.30
CA ASP A 679 -36.48 10.49 8.41
C ASP A 679 -35.62 10.20 7.16
N LEU A 680 -34.43 10.79 7.09
CA LEU A 680 -33.46 10.63 5.99
C LEU A 680 -32.32 9.64 6.32
N ARG A 681 -32.42 8.92 7.45
CA ARG A 681 -31.42 7.93 7.87
C ARG A 681 -31.59 6.61 7.11
N PHE A 682 -30.49 5.85 7.03
CA PHE A 682 -30.39 4.55 6.36
C PHE A 682 -30.09 3.43 7.36
N SER A 683 -30.49 2.19 7.02
CA SER A 683 -30.13 0.97 7.75
C SER A 683 -30.09 -0.19 6.76
N LEU A 684 -29.00 -0.95 6.76
CA LEU A 684 -28.73 -2.04 5.81
C LEU A 684 -28.43 -3.37 6.48
N SER A 685 -28.11 -3.38 7.77
CA SER A 685 -27.84 -4.60 8.55
C SER A 685 -29.02 -5.59 8.54
N GLY A 686 -30.25 -5.08 8.59
CA GLY A 686 -31.46 -5.91 8.47
C GLY A 686 -31.61 -6.56 7.09
N LEU A 687 -31.28 -5.81 6.03
CA LEU A 687 -31.31 -6.30 4.64
C LEU A 687 -30.25 -7.40 4.43
N LYS A 688 -29.01 -7.16 4.88
CA LYS A 688 -27.94 -8.16 4.86
C LYS A 688 -28.37 -9.45 5.57
N THR A 689 -28.94 -9.34 6.76
CA THR A 689 -29.39 -10.51 7.54
C THR A 689 -30.46 -11.29 6.77
N ALA A 690 -31.42 -10.61 6.15
CA ALA A 690 -32.44 -11.26 5.32
C ALA A 690 -31.84 -12.03 4.13
N VAL A 691 -30.83 -11.47 3.46
CA VAL A 691 -30.11 -12.14 2.36
C VAL A 691 -29.38 -13.39 2.86
N VAL A 692 -28.62 -13.27 3.96
CA VAL A 692 -27.88 -14.42 4.54
C VAL A 692 -28.83 -15.51 5.02
N THR A 693 -29.94 -15.14 5.66
CA THR A 693 -30.98 -16.09 6.08
C THR A 693 -31.60 -16.81 4.88
N TYR A 694 -31.91 -16.08 3.80
CA TYR A 694 -32.42 -16.68 2.56
C TYR A 694 -31.43 -17.71 2.00
N ILE A 695 -30.15 -17.33 1.85
CA ILE A 695 -29.08 -18.21 1.37
C ILE A 695 -28.97 -19.49 2.23
N ASN A 696 -29.00 -19.34 3.56
CA ASN A 696 -28.89 -20.48 4.47
C ASN A 696 -30.11 -21.41 4.39
N ASN A 697 -31.32 -20.86 4.23
CA ASN A 697 -32.54 -21.64 4.12
C ASN A 697 -32.59 -22.44 2.82
N GLU A 698 -32.20 -21.84 1.69
CA GLU A 698 -32.11 -22.53 0.40
C GLU A 698 -31.09 -23.68 0.46
N ARG A 699 -29.90 -23.43 1.03
CA ARG A 699 -28.86 -24.44 1.25
C ARG A 699 -29.34 -25.56 2.17
N ALA A 700 -29.98 -25.24 3.29
CA ALA A 700 -30.52 -26.22 4.22
C ALA A 700 -31.63 -27.08 3.59
N ALA A 701 -32.37 -26.52 2.63
CA ALA A 701 -33.36 -27.23 1.85
C ALA A 701 -32.78 -28.01 0.65
N GLY A 702 -31.46 -28.00 0.45
CA GLY A 702 -30.78 -28.69 -0.65
C GLY A 702 -31.06 -28.09 -2.03
N ARG A 703 -31.52 -26.83 -2.11
CA ARG A 703 -31.76 -26.12 -3.36
C ARG A 703 -30.52 -25.36 -3.81
N GLU A 704 -30.33 -25.29 -5.12
CA GLU A 704 -29.29 -24.48 -5.74
C GLU A 704 -29.65 -23.00 -5.63
N LEU A 705 -28.65 -22.15 -5.38
CA LEU A 705 -28.86 -20.71 -5.24
C LEU A 705 -28.97 -20.06 -6.62
N ASN A 706 -30.06 -19.36 -6.89
CA ASN A 706 -30.11 -18.44 -8.02
C ASN A 706 -29.37 -17.14 -7.68
N VAL A 707 -28.05 -17.14 -7.86
CA VAL A 707 -27.17 -16.01 -7.54
C VAL A 707 -27.59 -14.73 -8.28
N PRO A 708 -27.89 -14.74 -9.59
CA PRO A 708 -28.44 -13.58 -10.28
C PRO A 708 -29.67 -12.97 -9.62
N ASP A 709 -30.69 -13.77 -9.29
CA ASP A 709 -31.93 -13.27 -8.67
C ASP A 709 -31.70 -12.69 -7.27
N ILE A 710 -30.83 -13.33 -6.48
CA ILE A 710 -30.45 -12.83 -5.16
C ILE A 710 -29.73 -11.48 -5.29
N ALA A 711 -28.77 -11.37 -6.21
CA ALA A 711 -28.03 -10.15 -6.46
C ALA A 711 -28.94 -9.02 -6.96
N ALA A 712 -29.82 -9.30 -7.93
CA ALA A 712 -30.77 -8.34 -8.49
C ALA A 712 -31.77 -7.85 -7.43
N SER A 713 -32.38 -8.77 -6.68
CA SER A 713 -33.36 -8.44 -5.64
C SER A 713 -32.73 -7.64 -4.49
N PHE A 714 -31.49 -7.96 -4.11
CA PHE A 714 -30.73 -7.23 -3.09
C PHE A 714 -30.39 -5.81 -3.57
N GLN A 715 -29.81 -5.69 -4.77
CA GLN A 715 -29.44 -4.40 -5.36
C GLN A 715 -30.67 -3.49 -5.48
N GLN A 716 -31.80 -4.04 -5.96
CA GLN A 716 -33.04 -3.27 -6.07
C GLN A 716 -33.54 -2.77 -4.72
N ALA A 717 -33.47 -3.61 -3.67
CA ALA A 717 -33.87 -3.21 -2.32
C ALA A 717 -33.04 -2.03 -1.78
N VAL A 718 -31.74 -1.99 -2.08
CA VAL A 718 -30.88 -0.85 -1.75
C VAL A 718 -31.29 0.39 -2.55
N VAL A 719 -31.38 0.27 -3.88
CA VAL A 719 -31.69 1.38 -4.79
C VAL A 719 -33.04 2.04 -4.44
N ASP A 720 -34.06 1.24 -4.14
CA ASP A 720 -35.39 1.72 -3.76
C ASP A 720 -35.33 2.67 -2.55
N VAL A 721 -34.55 2.31 -1.52
CA VAL A 721 -34.40 3.12 -0.31
C VAL A 721 -33.60 4.39 -0.61
N GLN A 722 -32.50 4.28 -1.35
CA GLN A 722 -31.67 5.43 -1.75
C GLN A 722 -32.49 6.48 -2.50
N VAL A 723 -33.23 6.07 -3.54
CA VAL A 723 -34.07 6.95 -4.37
C VAL A 723 -35.19 7.59 -3.56
N ARG A 724 -35.85 6.83 -2.68
CA ARG A 724 -36.92 7.36 -1.82
C ARG A 724 -36.41 8.47 -0.90
N LYS A 725 -35.25 8.27 -0.28
CA LYS A 725 -34.65 9.22 0.66
C LYS A 725 -34.11 10.45 -0.08
N ALA A 726 -33.52 10.28 -1.26
CA ALA A 726 -33.12 11.38 -2.14
C ALA A 726 -34.31 12.26 -2.56
N GLU A 727 -35.44 11.66 -2.94
CA GLU A 727 -36.67 12.41 -3.25
C GLU A 727 -37.14 13.27 -2.06
N MET A 728 -37.11 12.71 -0.85
CA MET A 728 -37.48 13.42 0.37
C MET A 728 -36.53 14.60 0.64
N ALA A 729 -35.21 14.38 0.52
CA ALA A 729 -34.20 15.41 0.72
C ALA A 729 -34.35 16.57 -0.28
N LEU A 730 -34.55 16.28 -1.57
CA LEU A 730 -34.78 17.31 -2.60
C LEU A 730 -36.04 18.13 -2.32
N ARG A 731 -37.12 17.50 -1.84
CA ARG A 731 -38.36 18.20 -1.46
C ARG A 731 -38.20 19.07 -0.22
N GLN A 732 -37.42 18.61 0.78
CA GLN A 732 -37.19 19.36 2.03
C GLN A 732 -36.30 20.58 1.81
N THR A 733 -35.24 20.44 1.02
CA THR A 733 -34.26 21.51 0.76
C THR A 733 -34.69 22.48 -0.33
N GLY A 734 -35.47 22.01 -1.31
CA GLY A 734 -35.82 22.78 -2.50
C GLY A 734 -34.68 22.92 -3.51
N ALA A 735 -33.56 22.18 -3.34
CA ALA A 735 -32.43 22.21 -4.26
C ALA A 735 -32.85 21.84 -5.69
N ARG A 736 -32.23 22.51 -6.67
CA ARG A 736 -32.50 22.30 -8.11
C ARG A 736 -31.48 21.39 -8.78
N THR A 737 -30.48 20.96 -8.03
CA THR A 737 -29.44 20.04 -8.48
C THR A 737 -29.32 18.87 -7.50
N PHE A 738 -29.17 17.66 -8.03
CA PHE A 738 -28.89 16.45 -7.30
C PHE A 738 -27.60 15.83 -7.82
N CYS A 739 -26.73 15.41 -6.91
CA CYS A 739 -25.44 14.80 -7.26
C CYS A 739 -25.30 13.42 -6.63
N LEU A 740 -24.49 12.59 -7.27
CA LEU A 740 -24.07 11.29 -6.75
C LEU A 740 -22.55 11.33 -6.51
N GLY A 741 -22.07 10.73 -5.44
CA GLY A 741 -20.63 10.61 -5.16
C GLY A 741 -20.30 9.31 -4.43
N GLY A 742 -19.01 8.97 -4.32
CA GLY A 742 -18.53 7.72 -3.72
C GLY A 742 -18.51 6.53 -4.68
N GLY A 743 -17.75 5.48 -4.33
CA GLY A 743 -17.52 4.33 -5.23
C GLY A 743 -18.78 3.60 -5.74
N VAL A 744 -19.87 3.61 -4.97
CA VAL A 744 -21.15 2.99 -5.41
C VAL A 744 -21.84 3.84 -6.49
N ALA A 745 -21.38 5.07 -6.73
CA ALA A 745 -21.79 5.88 -7.88
C ALA A 745 -21.52 5.17 -9.22
N ALA A 746 -20.59 4.22 -9.27
CA ALA A 746 -20.33 3.40 -10.46
C ALA A 746 -21.49 2.43 -10.79
N ASN A 747 -22.47 2.23 -9.90
CA ASN A 747 -23.55 1.28 -10.10
C ASN A 747 -24.55 1.78 -11.19
N PRO A 748 -24.73 1.06 -12.31
CA PRO A 748 -25.58 1.51 -13.41
C PRO A 748 -27.06 1.61 -13.02
N VAL A 749 -27.57 0.65 -12.23
CA VAL A 749 -28.98 0.65 -11.80
C VAL A 749 -29.28 1.84 -10.89
N LEU A 750 -28.35 2.21 -10.00
CA LEU A 750 -28.48 3.40 -9.16
C LEU A 750 -28.44 4.69 -10.00
N ARG A 751 -27.52 4.79 -10.96
CA ARG A 751 -27.44 5.93 -11.89
C ARG A 751 -28.76 6.12 -12.65
N ASP A 752 -29.29 5.05 -13.24
CA ASP A 752 -30.54 5.08 -14.00
C ASP A 752 -31.73 5.46 -13.12
N ALA A 753 -31.80 4.92 -11.91
CA ALA A 753 -32.89 5.22 -10.98
C ALA A 753 -32.86 6.70 -10.52
N TYR A 754 -31.67 7.26 -10.30
CA TYR A 754 -31.53 8.68 -10.02
C TYR A 754 -31.81 9.57 -11.22
N GLN A 755 -31.47 9.15 -12.43
CA GLN A 755 -31.85 9.85 -13.65
C GLN A 755 -33.37 9.96 -13.75
N GLN A 756 -34.10 8.85 -13.61
CA GLN A 756 -35.56 8.82 -13.63
C GLN A 756 -36.18 9.69 -12.53
N LEU A 757 -35.60 9.66 -11.31
CA LEU A 757 -36.02 10.55 -10.22
C LEU A 757 -35.89 12.02 -10.60
N CYS A 758 -34.72 12.42 -11.10
CA CYS A 758 -34.40 13.81 -11.42
C CYS A 758 -35.24 14.33 -12.59
N GLU A 759 -35.46 13.52 -13.63
CA GLU A 759 -36.37 13.83 -14.73
C GLU A 759 -37.80 14.08 -14.22
N ARG A 760 -38.30 13.18 -13.36
CA ARG A 760 -39.64 13.30 -12.75
C ARG A 760 -39.81 14.56 -11.90
N LEU A 761 -38.76 14.95 -11.15
CA LEU A 761 -38.77 16.14 -10.30
C LEU A 761 -38.35 17.42 -11.02
N ARG A 762 -37.87 17.33 -12.28
CA ARG A 762 -37.27 18.42 -13.04
C ARG A 762 -36.11 19.08 -12.29
N VAL A 763 -35.23 18.24 -11.76
CA VAL A 763 -33.98 18.60 -11.05
C VAL A 763 -32.81 18.23 -11.96
N ARG A 764 -31.76 19.05 -11.99
CA ARG A 764 -30.51 18.73 -12.71
C ARG A 764 -29.81 17.56 -11.99
N LEU A 765 -29.49 16.49 -12.70
CA LEU A 765 -28.62 15.44 -12.19
C LEU A 765 -27.17 15.72 -12.61
N THR A 766 -26.24 15.66 -11.67
CA THR A 766 -24.80 15.64 -11.93
C THR A 766 -24.23 14.29 -11.48
N LEU A 767 -23.40 13.67 -12.31
CA LEU A 767 -22.74 12.41 -12.01
C LEU A 767 -21.24 12.56 -12.26
N PRO A 768 -20.37 11.99 -11.40
CA PRO A 768 -18.96 11.90 -11.68
C PRO A 768 -18.71 10.94 -12.86
N PRO A 769 -17.64 11.14 -13.65
CA PRO A 769 -17.18 10.14 -14.60
C PRO A 769 -16.79 8.86 -13.85
N MET A 770 -16.76 7.72 -14.56
CA MET A 770 -16.48 6.43 -13.93
C MET A 770 -15.10 6.40 -13.26
N SER A 771 -14.09 7.05 -13.85
CA SER A 771 -12.76 7.21 -13.27
C SER A 771 -12.75 7.95 -11.93
N ALA A 772 -13.68 8.89 -11.72
CA ALA A 772 -13.77 9.68 -10.50
C ALA A 772 -14.84 9.20 -9.51
N CYS A 773 -15.39 7.99 -9.70
CA CYS A 773 -16.32 7.41 -8.72
C CYS A 773 -15.56 6.82 -7.52
N GLY A 774 -14.44 6.14 -7.78
CA GLY A 774 -13.55 5.59 -6.76
C GLY A 774 -12.65 6.66 -6.16
N ASP A 775 -11.80 6.23 -5.23
CA ASP A 775 -10.88 7.14 -4.55
C ASP A 775 -9.74 7.54 -5.51
N ASN A 776 -9.55 8.85 -5.66
CA ASN A 776 -8.56 9.45 -6.55
C ASN A 776 -8.08 10.77 -5.95
N ALA A 777 -6.91 11.25 -6.39
CA ALA A 777 -6.38 12.51 -5.89
C ALA A 777 -6.93 13.72 -6.66
N GLY A 778 -7.47 13.54 -7.88
CA GLY A 778 -8.08 14.62 -8.66
C GLY A 778 -9.21 15.33 -7.89
N MET A 779 -10.08 14.56 -7.22
CA MET A 779 -11.15 15.11 -6.40
C MET A 779 -10.64 15.91 -5.19
N ILE A 780 -9.49 15.51 -4.64
CA ILE A 780 -8.82 16.18 -3.52
C ILE A 780 -8.15 17.47 -3.99
N ALA A 781 -7.53 17.44 -5.18
CA ALA A 781 -6.87 18.59 -5.79
C ALA A 781 -7.85 19.75 -6.04
N LEU A 782 -9.07 19.45 -6.50
CA LEU A 782 -10.09 20.49 -6.73
C LEU A 782 -10.56 21.16 -5.43
N VAL A 783 -10.68 20.41 -4.32
CA VAL A 783 -10.96 21.01 -3.00
C VAL A 783 -9.78 21.87 -2.55
N ALA A 784 -8.57 21.38 -2.75
CA ALA A 784 -7.34 22.07 -2.37
C ALA A 784 -7.18 23.40 -3.12
N LEU A 785 -7.55 23.47 -4.40
CA LEU A 785 -7.55 24.71 -5.17
C LEU A 785 -8.45 25.77 -4.53
N ASP A 786 -9.66 25.40 -4.13
CA ASP A 786 -10.57 26.32 -3.44
C ASP A 786 -10.03 26.76 -2.07
N ARG A 787 -9.35 25.87 -1.33
CA ARG A 787 -8.68 26.21 -0.05
C ARG A 787 -7.48 27.14 -0.23
N HIS A 788 -6.65 26.89 -1.24
CA HIS A 788 -5.52 27.72 -1.59
C HIS A 788 -5.97 29.14 -1.94
N ASN A 789 -6.98 29.26 -2.80
CA ASN A 789 -7.54 30.57 -3.21
C ASN A 789 -8.14 31.35 -2.02
N GLN A 790 -8.59 30.64 -0.98
CA GLN A 790 -9.07 31.24 0.28
C GLN A 790 -7.94 31.55 1.28
N GLY A 791 -6.70 31.15 1.01
CA GLY A 791 -5.58 31.26 1.95
C GLY A 791 -5.73 30.39 3.19
N LYS A 792 -6.47 29.27 3.09
CA LYS A 792 -6.72 28.34 4.20
C LYS A 792 -5.72 27.19 4.15
N PHE A 793 -4.76 27.22 5.07
CA PHE A 793 -3.70 26.24 5.17
C PHE A 793 -3.67 25.60 6.56
N PHE A 794 -3.31 24.32 6.61
CA PHE A 794 -3.10 23.59 7.86
C PHE A 794 -1.71 23.87 8.43
N PRO A 795 -1.57 23.91 9.76
CA PRO A 795 -0.26 23.92 10.39
C PRO A 795 0.41 22.54 10.25
N LEU A 796 1.74 22.48 10.34
CA LEU A 796 2.49 21.22 10.26
C LEU A 796 2.25 20.31 11.49
N GLU A 797 1.62 20.84 12.54
CA GLU A 797 1.15 20.12 13.72
C GLU A 797 -0.18 19.36 13.50
N ALA A 798 -0.88 19.57 12.39
CA ALA A 798 -2.20 18.95 12.14
C ALA A 798 -2.14 17.42 12.08
N ASP A 799 -3.06 16.69 12.70
CA ASP A 799 -2.99 15.22 12.71
C ASP A 799 -3.99 14.56 11.74
N ALA A 800 -3.75 13.29 11.40
CA ALA A 800 -4.72 12.47 10.71
C ALA A 800 -5.89 12.11 11.64
N GLN A 801 -7.11 12.10 11.11
CA GLN A 801 -8.31 11.77 11.89
C GLN A 801 -9.06 10.63 11.23
N ALA A 802 -9.24 9.52 11.96
CA ALA A 802 -10.01 8.37 11.48
C ALA A 802 -11.47 8.75 11.14
N HIS A 803 -12.00 9.73 11.87
CA HIS A 803 -13.34 10.25 11.74
C HIS A 803 -13.28 11.77 11.69
N ALA A 804 -14.01 12.36 10.76
CA ALA A 804 -14.31 13.78 10.70
C ALA A 804 -15.68 13.92 10.04
N ASN A 805 -16.57 14.69 10.67
CA ASN A 805 -17.87 14.93 10.04
C ASN A 805 -17.73 15.97 8.94
N LEU A 806 -18.50 15.81 7.87
CA LEU A 806 -18.44 16.71 6.72
C LEU A 806 -18.98 18.12 7.03
N ASP A 807 -19.83 18.25 8.05
CA ASP A 807 -20.42 19.52 8.51
C ASP A 807 -19.59 20.24 9.59
N GLU A 808 -18.44 19.68 9.97
CA GLU A 808 -17.46 20.40 10.78
C GLU A 808 -16.80 21.51 9.95
N ALA A 809 -16.68 22.69 10.56
CA ALA A 809 -16.01 23.81 9.92
C ALA A 809 -14.52 23.48 9.71
N TYR A 810 -14.02 23.80 8.52
CA TYR A 810 -12.63 23.62 8.11
C TYR A 810 -11.63 24.36 9.01
#